data_AF-A0A8T5JV90-F1
#
_entry.id   AF-A0A8T5JV90-F1
#
_cell.length_a   1.000
_cell.length_b   1.000
_cell.length_c   1.000
_cell.angle_alpha   90.00
_cell.angle_beta   90.00
_cell.angle_gamma   90.00
#
_symmetry.space_group_name_H-M   'P 1'
#
loop_
_entity.id
_entity.type
_entity.pdbx_description
1 polymer ?
#
loop_
_entity_poly.entity_id
_entity_poly.type
_entity_poly.pdbx_seq_one_letter_code
_entity_poly.pdbx_strand_id
1 'polypeptide(L)'
;MKKILIVLLILSLTSIPFVSAHPFTDETIPNLSSNAPTGVSEVIVYFSEPVELNFSTLKVLDNNGNQIDNKDTDYYQDEKSLIVTTSPLEDGVYTVTTKVLSKVDGHLVPGAFLFAVGDVVIDPKLLENQSSAELIFFPEAGARFPGIVGQTIVLGVIIASLIIWGTQNKQLIKEELEHIEITHHQKFMSITGIGLMLIFISNVLMIAVQTVRLETTPIEAIQTNFGSIWLIRMAITIVLLGIWFGLDRKRNLTTKTQIPMLIAMLALIGTSSLIGHGAASGETPALILDYIHNLVAAVWIGGIFYFVFTLLPTLSKLKEINKEKMSLALIPRFSIAFIISIGIVIITGPTLMWFLESDVGLITDSVYGQLIMLKIAIAAVMISLGGFFQFRVQKNAEKNFQSQKFSVHKKLKRSLKIDAALGVILLGVVALLTNGTLPEGEFQNVNAQEIVYGFKTIEFTDNAKFEIQISPFSSGVNTILVKVSDFDNNPIYDSNQLKVKIANPSKNISPIEVPMQITEEDSNMPTEFQGEITFGFSGEWQLEIESQRTENANESKIFNVLVKPRLENIQTQIVEYEFPENAKPLYPLYDGKNSIWISDPSAPKIWEFKLDTQEFSSYSFNGLATMFLTMDSTGKIWFTDSPRNQIGYIDVETKEITTKTIPNLDPVMATNKPIFIQADFDDNIWISIVNKNKILKYIPDDDVFKILELPERDSLPFALSIDSDGNIWYTATGIGKFGYIDPNEGKITQYSKEIPLDGPEFLLFDKNENVWIAEHTGTAITKFNPVLETFEKISVPDEEALPFGMTFDRYGNIWFAQHVIDSIGVYDPDNNDLKEIPIPTEGSFIQFMTSDKNGKVWFVEQEGNKLGTVNIIEIPVNISQVKTIDSTEIKYTEI
;
A
#
# COMPACT_ATOMS: atom_id res chain seq x y z
N MET A 1 -3.03 -52.67 -17.91
CA MET A 1 -2.21 -51.68 -17.18
C MET A 1 -2.67 -50.24 -17.46
N LYS A 2 -2.42 -49.63 -18.64
CA LYS A 2 -2.86 -48.24 -18.94
C LYS A 2 -4.28 -47.88 -18.47
N LYS A 3 -5.30 -48.68 -18.85
CA LYS A 3 -6.70 -48.45 -18.43
C LYS A 3 -6.94 -48.49 -16.91
N ILE A 4 -6.18 -49.29 -16.16
CA ILE A 4 -6.33 -49.40 -14.69
C ILE A 4 -5.69 -48.20 -13.98
N LEU A 5 -4.56 -47.70 -14.50
CA LEU A 5 -3.92 -46.50 -13.97
C LEU A 5 -4.83 -45.27 -14.17
N ILE A 6 -5.46 -45.16 -15.34
CA ILE A 6 -6.41 -44.08 -15.67
C ILE A 6 -7.67 -44.17 -14.79
N VAL A 7 -8.23 -45.36 -14.57
CA VAL A 7 -9.40 -45.55 -13.70
C VAL A 7 -9.09 -45.24 -12.23
N LEU A 8 -7.89 -45.59 -11.74
CA LEU A 8 -7.46 -45.20 -10.38
C LEU A 8 -7.22 -43.68 -10.25
N LEU A 9 -6.74 -43.02 -11.31
CA LEU A 9 -6.60 -41.56 -11.35
C LEU A 9 -7.97 -40.84 -11.32
N ILE A 10 -8.97 -41.40 -12.01
CA ILE A 10 -10.34 -40.86 -12.06
C ILE A 10 -11.09 -41.08 -10.74
N LEU A 11 -10.87 -42.22 -10.07
CA LEU A 11 -11.51 -42.51 -8.78
C LEU A 11 -10.96 -41.71 -7.59
N SER A 12 -9.81 -41.03 -7.73
CA SER A 12 -9.29 -40.11 -6.72
C SER A 12 -9.67 -38.63 -6.95
N LEU A 13 -10.46 -38.34 -7.99
CA LEU A 13 -10.86 -36.97 -8.40
C LEU A 13 -12.29 -36.60 -7.99
N THR A 14 -13.04 -37.49 -7.33
CA THR A 14 -14.42 -37.24 -6.92
C THR A 14 -14.48 -36.80 -5.45
N SER A 15 -15.18 -35.69 -5.19
CA SER A 15 -15.42 -35.02 -3.89
C SER A 15 -14.19 -34.47 -3.15
N ILE A 16 -13.80 -33.24 -3.49
CA ILE A 16 -12.99 -32.32 -2.67
C ILE A 16 -13.61 -30.91 -2.84
N PRO A 17 -13.90 -30.14 -1.78
CA PRO A 17 -14.46 -28.79 -1.88
C PRO A 17 -13.43 -27.74 -2.30
N PHE A 18 -13.93 -26.58 -2.73
CA PHE A 18 -13.14 -25.39 -3.08
C PHE A 18 -12.54 -24.75 -1.84
N VAL A 19 -11.25 -24.38 -1.89
CA VAL A 19 -10.63 -23.57 -0.83
C VAL A 19 -9.52 -22.68 -1.40
N SER A 20 -9.47 -21.41 -0.98
CA SER A 20 -8.56 -20.32 -1.43
C SER A 20 -7.27 -20.23 -0.55
N ALA A 21 -6.30 -19.35 -0.84
CA ALA A 21 -4.87 -19.57 -0.50
C ALA A 21 -4.25 -18.63 0.54
N HIS A 22 -3.64 -19.22 1.59
CA HIS A 22 -3.17 -18.53 2.80
C HIS A 22 -4.28 -17.73 3.49
N PRO A 23 -4.24 -17.48 4.81
CA PRO A 23 -5.21 -16.61 5.46
C PRO A 23 -4.60 -15.22 5.59
N PHE A 24 -4.41 -14.56 4.44
CA PHE A 24 -4.17 -13.11 4.41
C PHE A 24 -5.48 -12.40 4.70
N THR A 25 -5.40 -11.19 5.24
CA THR A 25 -6.58 -10.36 5.49
C THR A 25 -7.03 -9.75 4.17
N ASP A 26 -8.21 -10.15 3.70
CA ASP A 26 -8.85 -9.63 2.47
C ASP A 26 -9.56 -8.30 2.77
N GLU A 27 -10.32 -8.29 3.86
CA GLU A 27 -11.19 -7.20 4.29
C GLU A 27 -11.32 -7.25 5.82
N THR A 28 -11.50 -6.09 6.45
CA THR A 28 -11.77 -5.98 7.89
C THR A 28 -13.04 -5.16 8.09
N ILE A 29 -13.81 -5.51 9.11
CA ILE A 29 -14.86 -4.65 9.67
C ILE A 29 -14.53 -4.56 11.16
N PRO A 30 -14.11 -3.41 11.70
CA PRO A 30 -13.81 -2.13 11.06
C PRO A 30 -12.87 -2.15 9.84
N ASN A 31 -13.17 -1.31 8.84
CA ASN A 31 -12.33 -1.13 7.64
C ASN A 31 -10.99 -0.43 7.98
N LEU A 32 -9.97 -0.63 7.15
CA LEU A 32 -8.67 0.04 7.23
C LEU A 32 -8.68 1.43 6.58
N SER A 33 -9.49 1.65 5.54
CA SER A 33 -9.52 2.91 4.78
C SER A 33 -10.46 3.96 5.37
N SER A 34 -11.36 3.56 6.27
CA SER A 34 -12.37 4.41 6.90
C SER A 34 -12.50 4.07 8.37
N ASN A 35 -12.68 5.10 9.21
CA ASN A 35 -12.80 4.91 10.64
C ASN A 35 -14.15 4.26 10.96
N ALA A 36 -14.16 3.24 11.82
CA ALA A 36 -15.40 2.60 12.20
C ALA A 36 -16.25 3.45 13.15
N PRO A 37 -17.59 3.36 13.02
CA PRO A 37 -18.56 4.12 13.80
C PRO A 37 -18.44 3.81 15.27
N THR A 38 -18.72 4.80 16.12
CA THR A 38 -18.78 4.49 17.54
C THR A 38 -20.13 3.77 17.78
N GLY A 39 -20.11 2.58 18.38
CA GLY A 39 -20.91 1.40 18.04
C GLY A 39 -20.16 0.04 18.14
N VAL A 40 -19.23 -0.30 17.23
CA VAL A 40 -18.83 -1.71 16.93
C VAL A 40 -18.28 -2.58 18.08
N SER A 41 -19.09 -3.56 18.52
CA SER A 41 -18.70 -4.62 19.45
C SER A 41 -17.86 -5.74 18.85
N GLU A 42 -17.78 -5.80 17.53
CA GLU A 42 -17.29 -6.94 16.78
C GLU A 42 -16.18 -6.55 15.80
N VAL A 43 -14.96 -7.03 16.04
CA VAL A 43 -13.95 -6.99 14.98
C VAL A 43 -14.05 -8.27 14.17
N ILE A 44 -14.51 -8.12 12.93
CA ILE A 44 -14.58 -9.15 11.91
C ILE A 44 -13.37 -9.00 11.00
N VAL A 45 -12.69 -10.11 10.74
CA VAL A 45 -11.59 -10.19 9.78
C VAL A 45 -11.93 -11.26 8.76
N TYR A 46 -12.03 -10.87 7.50
CA TYR A 46 -12.18 -11.78 6.37
C TYR A 46 -10.81 -12.22 5.88
N PHE A 47 -10.65 -13.51 5.64
CA PHE A 47 -9.42 -14.11 5.18
C PHE A 47 -9.57 -14.68 3.77
N SER A 48 -8.48 -14.59 3.00
CA SER A 48 -8.37 -15.22 1.69
C SER A 48 -8.66 -16.72 1.74
N GLU A 49 -8.48 -17.41 2.88
CA GLU A 49 -8.84 -18.82 3.07
C GLU A 49 -9.47 -19.17 4.43
N PRO A 50 -10.12 -20.35 4.56
CA PRO A 50 -10.66 -20.86 5.81
C PRO A 50 -9.61 -21.10 6.90
N VAL A 51 -10.01 -20.78 8.12
CA VAL A 51 -9.13 -20.75 9.29
C VAL A 51 -9.60 -21.72 10.37
N GLU A 52 -8.69 -22.19 11.21
CA GLU A 52 -8.96 -23.20 12.23
C GLU A 52 -9.21 -22.54 13.58
N LEU A 53 -10.48 -22.48 14.00
CA LEU A 53 -10.91 -21.59 15.08
C LEU A 53 -10.19 -21.85 16.41
N ASN A 54 -10.06 -23.12 16.81
CA ASN A 54 -9.43 -23.50 18.09
C ASN A 54 -7.95 -23.07 18.22
N PHE A 55 -7.34 -22.60 17.13
CA PHE A 55 -5.94 -22.17 17.05
C PHE A 55 -5.79 -20.81 16.38
N SER A 56 -6.90 -20.15 16.07
CA SER A 56 -6.94 -18.83 15.49
C SER A 56 -7.50 -17.87 16.52
N THR A 57 -6.76 -16.82 16.84
CA THR A 57 -7.21 -15.78 17.77
C THR A 57 -7.11 -14.44 17.08
N LEU A 58 -8.21 -13.70 17.07
CA LEU A 58 -8.16 -12.26 16.98
C LEU A 58 -7.95 -11.72 18.39
N LYS A 59 -7.10 -10.71 18.54
CA LYS A 59 -6.98 -9.95 19.79
C LYS A 59 -7.04 -8.48 19.47
N VAL A 60 -7.83 -7.74 20.23
CA VAL A 60 -7.92 -6.30 20.11
C VAL A 60 -7.12 -5.68 21.25
N LEU A 61 -6.17 -4.81 20.90
CA LEU A 61 -5.29 -4.12 21.84
C LEU A 61 -5.55 -2.62 21.80
N ASP A 62 -5.65 -2.00 22.98
CA ASP A 62 -5.73 -0.53 23.13
C ASP A 62 -4.41 0.19 22.76
N ASN A 63 -4.46 1.52 22.75
CA ASN A 63 -3.30 2.41 22.57
C ASN A 63 -2.14 2.15 23.56
N ASN A 64 -2.42 1.54 24.71
CA ASN A 64 -1.44 1.21 25.76
C ASN A 64 -0.88 -0.22 25.62
N GLY A 65 -1.36 -1.01 24.65
CA GLY A 65 -0.98 -2.40 24.39
C GLY A 65 -1.69 -3.43 25.28
N ASN A 66 -2.73 -3.06 26.02
CA ASN A 66 -3.54 -4.00 26.81
C ASN A 66 -4.55 -4.72 25.92
N GLN A 67 -4.77 -6.01 26.17
CA GLN A 67 -5.79 -6.80 25.48
C GLN A 67 -7.17 -6.56 26.10
N ILE A 68 -8.10 -6.03 25.29
CA ILE A 68 -9.44 -5.56 25.70
C ILE A 68 -10.60 -6.37 25.11
N ASP A 69 -10.32 -7.37 24.27
CA ASP A 69 -11.34 -8.28 23.76
C ASP A 69 -11.91 -9.27 24.81
N ASN A 70 -13.12 -9.78 24.55
CA ASN A 70 -13.80 -10.78 25.38
C ASN A 70 -13.19 -12.19 25.28
N LYS A 71 -12.21 -12.40 24.39
CA LYS A 71 -11.53 -13.69 24.13
C LYS A 71 -12.47 -14.78 23.64
N ASP A 72 -13.48 -14.38 22.88
CA ASP A 72 -14.55 -15.19 22.34
C ASP A 72 -14.49 -15.28 20.80
N THR A 73 -13.27 -15.32 20.24
CA THR A 73 -13.09 -15.50 18.79
C THR A 73 -13.93 -16.70 18.30
N ASP A 74 -14.79 -16.46 17.31
CA ASP A 74 -15.65 -17.46 16.65
C ASP A 74 -15.68 -17.20 15.13
N TYR A 75 -16.33 -18.08 14.36
CA TYR A 75 -16.57 -17.88 12.93
C TYR A 75 -17.67 -16.83 12.67
N TYR A 76 -17.43 -15.96 11.71
CA TYR A 76 -18.41 -15.02 11.20
C TYR A 76 -18.92 -15.47 9.83
N GLN A 77 -20.20 -15.83 9.75
CA GLN A 77 -20.91 -16.35 8.57
C GLN A 77 -20.40 -17.70 8.02
N ASP A 78 -19.12 -17.83 7.72
CA ASP A 78 -18.48 -19.05 7.22
C ASP A 78 -17.07 -19.28 7.82
N GLU A 79 -16.32 -20.25 7.29
CA GLU A 79 -15.01 -20.61 7.83
C GLU A 79 -13.87 -19.65 7.45
N LYS A 80 -14.09 -18.70 6.54
CA LYS A 80 -13.11 -17.70 6.06
C LYS A 80 -13.10 -16.41 6.86
N SER A 81 -14.10 -16.13 7.70
CA SER A 81 -14.10 -14.93 8.54
C SER A 81 -14.14 -15.28 10.01
N LEU A 82 -13.36 -14.55 10.80
CA LEU A 82 -13.42 -14.60 12.25
C LEU A 82 -14.05 -13.33 12.77
N ILE A 83 -14.84 -13.46 13.81
CA ILE A 83 -15.32 -12.38 14.67
C ILE A 83 -14.64 -12.55 16.03
N VAL A 84 -14.27 -11.46 16.68
CA VAL A 84 -14.09 -11.42 18.13
C VAL A 84 -14.92 -10.29 18.68
N THR A 85 -15.66 -10.56 19.77
CA THR A 85 -16.34 -9.47 20.45
C THR A 85 -15.41 -8.84 21.47
N THR A 86 -15.60 -7.57 21.68
CA THR A 86 -14.89 -6.82 22.69
C THR A 86 -15.78 -6.65 23.93
N SER A 87 -15.26 -6.11 25.02
CA SER A 87 -16.13 -5.22 25.82
C SER A 87 -16.22 -3.90 25.07
N PRO A 88 -16.66 -2.82 25.73
CA PRO A 88 -16.20 -1.48 25.45
C PRO A 88 -15.01 -1.38 24.46
N LEU A 89 -15.19 -1.35 23.13
CA LEU A 89 -14.37 -0.48 22.32
C LEU A 89 -15.08 0.86 22.39
N GLU A 90 -14.40 1.82 21.85
CA GLU A 90 -13.99 2.98 22.61
C GLU A 90 -13.32 3.76 21.41
N ASP A 91 -13.50 5.09 21.19
CA ASP A 91 -12.68 6.06 20.37
C ASP A 91 -11.29 5.68 19.69
N GLY A 92 -10.58 4.65 20.12
CA GLY A 92 -9.14 4.46 19.92
C GLY A 92 -8.63 4.28 18.48
N VAL A 93 -7.31 4.38 18.35
CA VAL A 93 -6.62 3.45 17.44
C VAL A 93 -6.52 2.14 18.19
N TYR A 94 -6.96 1.05 17.57
CA TYR A 94 -6.72 -0.29 18.11
C TYR A 94 -5.82 -1.06 17.20
N THR A 95 -4.92 -1.81 17.82
CA THR A 95 -4.19 -2.86 17.10
C THR A 95 -5.00 -4.14 17.21
N VAL A 96 -5.60 -4.60 16.11
CA VAL A 96 -5.95 -6.02 16.03
C VAL A 96 -4.69 -6.78 15.68
N THR A 97 -4.29 -7.68 16.58
CA THR A 97 -3.32 -8.73 16.24
C THR A 97 -4.09 -9.99 15.89
N THR A 98 -3.87 -10.50 14.69
CA THR A 98 -4.40 -11.77 14.23
C THR A 98 -3.31 -12.83 14.41
N LYS A 99 -3.64 -13.98 15.00
CA LYS A 99 -2.77 -15.16 15.04
C LYS A 99 -3.60 -16.30 14.49
N VAL A 100 -3.50 -16.57 13.20
CA VAL A 100 -4.51 -17.32 12.45
C VAL A 100 -3.91 -18.56 11.83
N LEU A 101 -4.53 -19.72 12.07
CA LEU A 101 -4.09 -21.00 11.53
C LEU A 101 -4.93 -21.36 10.30
N SER A 102 -4.28 -21.53 9.16
CA SER A 102 -4.89 -22.10 7.96
C SER A 102 -5.51 -23.49 8.21
N LYS A 103 -6.76 -23.70 7.75
CA LYS A 103 -7.34 -25.05 7.62
C LYS A 103 -6.76 -25.86 6.46
N VAL A 104 -6.16 -25.20 5.47
CA VAL A 104 -5.69 -25.81 4.21
C VAL A 104 -4.26 -26.30 4.37
N ASP A 105 -3.34 -25.38 4.58
CA ASP A 105 -1.91 -25.62 4.45
C ASP A 105 -1.17 -25.68 5.79
N GLY A 106 -1.88 -25.39 6.89
CA GLY A 106 -1.38 -25.45 8.26
C GLY A 106 -0.46 -24.30 8.68
N HIS A 107 -0.30 -23.25 7.86
CA HIS A 107 0.47 -22.09 8.27
C HIS A 107 -0.26 -21.27 9.33
N LEU A 108 0.47 -20.95 10.39
CA LEU A 108 0.11 -19.93 11.35
C LEU A 108 0.63 -18.59 10.85
N VAL A 109 -0.26 -17.72 10.40
CA VAL A 109 0.06 -16.35 9.97
C VAL A 109 -0.23 -15.40 11.12
N PRO A 110 0.79 -14.74 11.69
CA PRO A 110 0.59 -13.56 12.52
C PRO A 110 0.39 -12.35 11.61
N GLY A 111 -0.76 -11.69 11.74
CA GLY A 111 -1.00 -10.37 11.17
C GLY A 111 -1.19 -9.35 12.28
N ALA A 112 -1.03 -8.07 11.94
CA ALA A 112 -1.50 -6.99 12.77
C ALA A 112 -1.98 -5.87 11.85
N PHE A 113 -3.07 -5.21 12.24
CA PHE A 113 -3.56 -4.01 11.58
C PHE A 113 -4.05 -3.01 12.61
N LEU A 114 -4.00 -1.74 12.23
CA LEU A 114 -4.57 -0.64 12.99
C LEU A 114 -5.91 -0.29 12.35
N PHE A 115 -6.94 -0.14 13.17
CA PHE A 115 -8.18 0.53 12.76
C PHE A 115 -8.48 1.65 13.75
N ALA A 116 -8.98 2.76 13.23
CA ALA A 116 -9.49 3.85 14.04
C ALA A 116 -10.98 3.64 14.26
N VAL A 117 -11.39 3.85 15.48
CA VAL A 117 -12.77 3.86 15.93
C VAL A 117 -13.08 5.30 16.16
N GLY A 118 -13.51 6.10 15.18
CA GLY A 118 -13.58 7.53 15.49
C GLY A 118 -13.46 8.53 14.35
N ASP A 119 -12.95 9.68 14.74
CA ASP A 119 -12.33 10.73 13.96
C ASP A 119 -10.82 10.74 14.18
N VAL A 120 -10.27 9.87 15.04
CA VAL A 120 -8.83 9.57 15.07
C VAL A 120 -8.35 9.25 13.67
N VAL A 121 -7.35 10.00 13.21
CA VAL A 121 -6.68 9.72 11.95
C VAL A 121 -5.48 8.83 12.25
N ILE A 122 -5.44 7.63 11.67
CA ILE A 122 -4.26 6.76 11.73
C ILE A 122 -3.15 7.40 10.89
N ASP A 123 -1.96 7.59 11.46
CA ASP A 123 -0.76 7.94 10.69
C ASP A 123 -0.39 6.77 9.77
N PRO A 124 -0.40 6.94 8.42
CA PRO A 124 -0.04 5.88 7.48
C PRO A 124 1.35 5.30 7.73
N LYS A 125 2.28 6.08 8.31
CA LYS A 125 3.66 5.65 8.62
C LYS A 125 3.73 4.62 9.75
N LEU A 126 2.67 4.46 10.56
CA LEU A 126 2.56 3.37 11.54
C LEU A 126 2.24 2.01 10.88
N LEU A 127 1.66 2.01 9.68
CA LEU A 127 1.35 0.81 8.91
C LEU A 127 2.56 0.32 8.10
N GLU A 128 3.41 1.24 7.59
CA GLU A 128 4.62 0.89 6.81
C GLU A 128 5.66 0.02 7.56
N ASN A 129 5.62 -0.01 8.90
CA ASN A 129 6.59 -0.73 9.73
C ASN A 129 6.10 -2.10 10.26
N GLN A 130 4.90 -2.56 9.89
CA GLN A 130 4.34 -3.83 10.37
C GLN A 130 4.25 -4.92 9.29
N SER A 131 5.40 -5.43 8.81
CA SER A 131 5.42 -6.71 8.08
C SER A 131 6.78 -7.42 8.09
N SER A 132 7.38 -7.66 9.26
CA SER A 132 8.30 -8.80 9.40
C SER A 132 7.51 -10.13 9.44
N ALA A 133 6.69 -10.37 8.40
CA ALA A 133 6.05 -11.66 8.19
C ALA A 133 7.15 -12.72 8.07
N GLU A 134 7.01 -13.84 8.77
CA GLU A 134 8.02 -14.91 8.68
C GLU A 134 7.85 -15.66 7.36
N LEU A 135 8.37 -15.07 6.28
CA LEU A 135 8.24 -15.53 4.88
C LEU A 135 8.53 -17.02 4.70
N ILE A 136 9.40 -17.61 5.55
CA ILE A 136 9.69 -19.05 5.60
C ILE A 136 9.95 -19.51 7.05
N PHE A 137 9.01 -20.26 7.63
CA PHE A 137 9.21 -20.93 8.93
C PHE A 137 10.10 -22.19 8.78
N PHE A 138 11.42 -22.00 8.93
CA PHE A 138 12.43 -23.05 8.72
C PHE A 138 12.23 -24.38 9.46
N PRO A 139 11.76 -24.44 10.72
CA PRO A 139 11.54 -25.71 11.43
C PRO A 139 10.54 -26.63 10.70
N GLU A 140 9.52 -26.06 10.09
CA GLU A 140 8.49 -26.81 9.38
C GLU A 140 8.97 -27.25 7.99
N ALA A 141 9.62 -26.37 7.22
CA ALA A 141 10.30 -26.79 5.99
C ALA A 141 11.30 -27.95 6.25
N GLY A 142 12.02 -27.89 7.38
CA GLY A 142 12.92 -28.95 7.85
C GLY A 142 12.20 -30.26 8.23
N ALA A 143 10.98 -30.19 8.76
CA ALA A 143 10.15 -31.36 9.10
C ALA A 143 9.40 -31.94 7.88
N ARG A 144 8.96 -31.11 6.92
CA ARG A 144 8.37 -31.51 5.63
C ARG A 144 9.43 -32.20 4.74
N PHE A 145 10.67 -31.72 4.73
CA PHE A 145 11.74 -32.17 3.84
C PHE A 145 11.99 -33.71 3.81
N PRO A 146 12.18 -34.43 4.94
CA PRO A 146 12.29 -35.88 4.94
C PRO A 146 11.09 -36.58 4.32
N GLY A 147 9.87 -36.06 4.53
CA GLY A 147 8.63 -36.63 4.01
C GLY A 147 8.52 -36.48 2.50
N ILE A 148 8.85 -35.30 1.98
CA ILE A 148 8.93 -35.01 0.54
C ILE A 148 9.97 -35.93 -0.13
N VAL A 149 11.17 -36.03 0.43
CA VAL A 149 12.22 -36.95 -0.07
C VAL A 149 11.74 -38.41 -0.02
N GLY A 150 11.15 -38.83 1.10
CA GLY A 150 10.66 -40.18 1.31
C GLY A 150 9.54 -40.57 0.33
N GLN A 151 8.53 -39.73 0.15
CA GLN A 151 7.40 -40.03 -0.75
C GLN A 151 7.83 -40.07 -2.22
N THR A 152 8.66 -39.12 -2.65
CA THR A 152 9.25 -39.08 -3.98
C THR A 152 10.05 -40.35 -4.27
N ILE A 153 10.90 -40.78 -3.32
CA ILE A 153 11.64 -42.03 -3.43
C ILE A 153 10.71 -43.24 -3.51
N VAL A 154 9.78 -43.42 -2.56
CA VAL A 154 8.94 -44.64 -2.49
C VAL A 154 8.02 -44.77 -3.70
N LEU A 155 7.28 -43.71 -4.06
CA LEU A 155 6.36 -43.73 -5.20
C LEU A 155 7.11 -43.92 -6.51
N GLY A 156 8.20 -43.18 -6.73
CA GLY A 156 9.04 -43.33 -7.90
C GLY A 156 9.72 -44.69 -8.00
N VAL A 157 10.16 -45.28 -6.88
CA VAL A 157 10.71 -46.66 -6.83
C VAL A 157 9.66 -47.71 -7.19
N ILE A 158 8.41 -47.57 -6.73
CA ILE A 158 7.33 -48.49 -7.10
C ILE A 158 7.02 -48.37 -8.59
N ILE A 159 6.81 -47.15 -9.10
CA ILE A 159 6.47 -46.93 -10.52
C ILE A 159 7.64 -47.37 -11.43
N ALA A 160 8.88 -47.00 -11.10
CA ALA A 160 10.05 -47.41 -11.87
C ALA A 160 10.31 -48.93 -11.79
N SER A 161 10.06 -49.57 -10.65
CA SER A 161 10.05 -51.04 -10.54
C SER A 161 9.05 -51.66 -11.53
N LEU A 162 7.81 -51.20 -11.53
CA LEU A 162 6.75 -51.70 -12.40
C LEU A 162 7.05 -51.49 -13.89
N ILE A 163 7.51 -50.30 -14.28
CA ILE A 163 7.79 -49.93 -15.67
C ILE A 163 9.08 -50.59 -16.17
N ILE A 164 10.19 -50.48 -15.42
CA ILE A 164 11.52 -50.87 -15.90
C ILE A 164 11.76 -52.36 -15.70
N TRP A 165 11.49 -52.90 -14.51
CA TRP A 165 11.81 -54.29 -14.14
C TRP A 165 10.64 -55.25 -14.36
N GLY A 166 9.41 -54.81 -14.03
CA GLY A 166 8.19 -55.60 -14.20
C GLY A 166 7.84 -55.94 -15.66
N THR A 167 8.38 -55.19 -16.63
CA THR A 167 8.17 -55.43 -18.07
C THR A 167 9.42 -55.90 -18.82
N GLN A 168 10.52 -56.22 -18.12
CA GLN A 168 11.79 -56.61 -18.77
C GLN A 168 11.79 -58.07 -19.19
N ASN A 169 12.34 -58.37 -20.38
CA ASN A 169 12.63 -59.77 -20.74
C ASN A 169 13.85 -60.24 -19.93
N LYS A 170 13.61 -61.07 -18.92
CA LYS A 170 14.65 -61.60 -18.00
C LYS A 170 15.42 -62.80 -18.57
N GLN A 171 15.18 -63.20 -19.82
CA GLN A 171 15.85 -64.34 -20.48
C GLN A 171 17.39 -64.23 -20.51
N LEU A 172 17.93 -63.00 -20.63
CA LEU A 172 19.37 -62.70 -20.57
C LEU A 172 20.06 -63.04 -19.23
N ILE A 173 19.28 -63.23 -18.17
CA ILE A 173 19.77 -63.47 -16.81
C ILE A 173 19.17 -64.73 -16.19
N LYS A 174 18.59 -65.63 -17.01
CA LYS A 174 17.80 -66.78 -16.56
C LYS A 174 18.51 -67.70 -15.55
N GLU A 175 19.83 -67.90 -15.70
CA GLU A 175 20.65 -68.74 -14.81
C GLU A 175 20.90 -68.09 -13.43
N GLU A 176 21.05 -66.76 -13.40
CA GLU A 176 21.36 -65.98 -12.19
C GLU A 176 20.08 -65.37 -11.58
N LEU A 177 18.91 -65.62 -12.21
CA LEU A 177 17.65 -64.92 -12.01
C LEU A 177 17.17 -64.92 -10.56
N GLU A 178 17.24 -66.06 -9.89
CA GLU A 178 16.75 -66.17 -8.50
C GLU A 178 17.60 -65.32 -7.53
N HIS A 179 18.92 -65.36 -7.66
CA HIS A 179 19.82 -64.56 -6.82
C HIS A 179 19.69 -63.05 -7.13
N ILE A 180 19.41 -62.71 -8.39
CA ILE A 180 19.14 -61.34 -8.84
C ILE A 180 17.79 -60.85 -8.30
N GLU A 181 16.73 -61.66 -8.35
CA GLU A 181 15.41 -61.27 -7.84
C GLU A 181 15.42 -61.13 -6.32
N ILE A 182 16.16 -61.98 -5.59
CA ILE A 182 16.40 -61.81 -4.15
C ILE A 182 17.18 -60.52 -3.87
N THR A 183 18.27 -60.23 -4.63
CA THR A 183 19.05 -58.99 -4.45
C THR A 183 18.22 -57.75 -4.79
N HIS A 184 17.43 -57.81 -5.86
CA HIS A 184 16.50 -56.76 -6.28
C HIS A 184 15.46 -56.49 -5.20
N HIS A 185 14.86 -57.55 -4.67
CA HIS A 185 13.90 -57.48 -3.58
C HIS A 185 14.53 -56.84 -2.34
N GLN A 186 15.67 -57.35 -1.85
CA GLN A 186 16.38 -56.77 -0.70
C GLN A 186 16.71 -55.29 -0.89
N LYS A 187 17.14 -54.86 -2.08
CA LYS A 187 17.44 -53.45 -2.35
C LYS A 187 16.20 -52.58 -2.50
N PHE A 188 15.14 -53.11 -3.11
CA PHE A 188 13.82 -52.47 -3.17
C PHE A 188 13.25 -52.27 -1.76
N MET A 189 13.25 -53.31 -0.92
CA MET A 189 12.76 -53.23 0.48
C MET A 189 13.62 -52.27 1.29
N SER A 190 14.95 -52.30 1.13
CA SER A 190 15.87 -51.37 1.81
C SER A 190 15.60 -49.90 1.43
N ILE A 191 15.50 -49.55 0.15
CA ILE A 191 15.28 -48.14 -0.24
C ILE A 191 13.87 -47.66 0.07
N THR A 192 12.85 -48.51 -0.11
CA THR A 192 11.46 -48.16 0.26
C THR A 192 11.27 -48.11 1.77
N GLY A 193 11.97 -48.94 2.54
CA GLY A 193 11.95 -48.92 4.00
C GLY A 193 12.59 -47.64 4.56
N ILE A 194 13.72 -47.21 3.98
CA ILE A 194 14.32 -45.89 4.30
C ILE A 194 13.34 -44.78 3.95
N GLY A 195 12.74 -44.80 2.76
CA GLY A 195 11.77 -43.77 2.35
C GLY A 195 10.50 -43.73 3.22
N LEU A 196 9.94 -44.89 3.59
CA LEU A 196 8.83 -44.99 4.53
C LEU A 196 9.22 -44.53 5.94
N MET A 197 10.44 -44.80 6.39
CA MET A 197 10.93 -44.27 7.67
C MET A 197 11.11 -42.75 7.62
N LEU A 198 11.56 -42.17 6.51
CA LEU A 198 11.64 -40.72 6.33
C LEU A 198 10.24 -40.08 6.30
N ILE A 199 9.25 -40.71 5.65
CA ILE A 199 7.83 -40.30 5.72
C ILE A 199 7.33 -40.38 7.16
N PHE A 200 7.56 -41.48 7.87
CA PHE A 200 7.11 -41.66 9.24
C PHE A 200 7.75 -40.63 10.19
N ILE A 201 9.06 -40.42 10.11
CA ILE A 201 9.78 -39.39 10.86
C ILE A 201 9.21 -38.01 10.53
N SER A 202 8.99 -37.69 9.25
CA SER A 202 8.38 -36.42 8.84
C SER A 202 6.98 -36.25 9.43
N ASN A 203 6.11 -37.26 9.37
CA ASN A 203 4.77 -37.17 9.96
C ASN A 203 4.82 -36.91 11.47
N VAL A 204 5.75 -37.55 12.20
CA VAL A 204 5.93 -37.31 13.65
C VAL A 204 6.52 -35.92 13.92
N LEU A 205 7.54 -35.52 13.15
CA LEU A 205 8.17 -34.20 13.27
C LEU A 205 7.19 -33.08 12.93
N MET A 206 6.30 -33.27 11.95
CA MET A 206 5.30 -32.28 11.56
C MET A 206 4.27 -32.09 12.66
N ILE A 207 3.73 -33.16 13.24
CA ILE A 207 2.87 -33.07 14.41
C ILE A 207 3.61 -32.39 15.58
N ALA A 208 4.88 -32.70 15.81
CA ALA A 208 5.66 -32.09 16.88
C ALA A 208 5.97 -30.59 16.63
N VAL A 209 6.35 -30.21 15.41
CA VAL A 209 6.59 -28.81 15.01
C VAL A 209 5.30 -28.02 15.05
N GLN A 210 4.19 -28.57 14.56
CA GLN A 210 2.87 -27.96 14.69
C GLN A 210 2.47 -27.80 16.16
N THR A 211 2.69 -28.82 17.01
CA THR A 211 2.44 -28.73 18.47
C THR A 211 3.23 -27.58 19.11
N VAL A 212 4.50 -27.41 18.72
CA VAL A 212 5.35 -26.30 19.21
C VAL A 212 4.91 -24.95 18.65
N ARG A 213 4.62 -24.86 17.34
CA ARG A 213 4.17 -23.62 16.66
C ARG A 213 2.82 -23.12 17.20
N LEU A 214 1.95 -24.04 17.59
CA LEU A 214 0.63 -23.77 18.17
C LEU A 214 0.62 -23.73 19.71
N GLU A 215 1.76 -23.95 20.37
CA GLU A 215 1.92 -23.86 21.83
C GLU A 215 0.94 -24.76 22.63
N THR A 216 0.57 -25.91 22.04
CA THR A 216 -0.59 -26.74 22.42
C THR A 216 -0.18 -28.17 22.84
N THR A 217 -1.13 -29.05 23.12
CA THR A 217 -0.87 -30.50 23.27
C THR A 217 -0.90 -31.22 21.92
N PRO A 218 -0.16 -32.34 21.75
CA PRO A 218 -0.21 -33.12 20.50
C PRO A 218 -1.59 -33.67 20.14
N ILE A 219 -2.51 -33.80 21.12
CA ILE A 219 -3.88 -34.27 20.88
C ILE A 219 -4.71 -33.17 20.22
N GLU A 220 -4.60 -31.95 20.75
CA GLU A 220 -5.24 -30.74 20.23
C GLU A 220 -4.70 -30.39 18.82
N ALA A 221 -3.37 -30.35 18.61
CA ALA A 221 -2.77 -30.11 17.29
C ALA A 221 -3.29 -31.08 16.21
N ILE A 222 -3.51 -32.34 16.59
CA ILE A 222 -4.03 -33.41 15.73
C ILE A 222 -5.52 -33.21 15.35
N GLN A 223 -6.29 -32.47 16.16
CA GLN A 223 -7.72 -32.21 15.89
C GLN A 223 -7.94 -31.12 14.83
N THR A 224 -6.92 -30.32 14.51
CA THR A 224 -6.95 -29.38 13.37
C THR A 224 -7.18 -30.10 12.04
N ASN A 225 -7.74 -29.43 11.04
CA ASN A 225 -7.89 -29.98 9.68
C ASN A 225 -6.54 -30.44 9.11
N PHE A 226 -5.50 -29.61 9.19
CA PHE A 226 -4.13 -29.98 8.78
C PHE A 226 -3.60 -31.18 9.58
N GLY A 227 -3.74 -31.18 10.91
CA GLY A 227 -3.35 -32.28 11.80
C GLY A 227 -4.11 -33.58 11.51
N SER A 228 -5.38 -33.49 11.10
CA SER A 228 -6.21 -34.61 10.68
C SER A 228 -5.71 -35.20 9.35
N ILE A 229 -5.24 -34.36 8.42
CA ILE A 229 -4.58 -34.81 7.19
C ILE A 229 -3.25 -35.50 7.54
N TRP A 230 -2.47 -34.97 8.48
CA TRP A 230 -1.26 -35.66 8.98
C TRP A 230 -1.57 -36.97 9.72
N LEU A 231 -2.72 -37.10 10.40
CA LEU A 231 -3.21 -38.36 10.94
C LEU A 231 -3.60 -39.36 9.85
N ILE A 232 -4.34 -38.93 8.83
CA ILE A 232 -4.71 -39.76 7.67
C ILE A 232 -3.43 -40.24 6.99
N ARG A 233 -2.47 -39.34 6.78
CA ARG A 233 -1.14 -39.60 6.23
C ARG A 233 -0.33 -40.55 7.12
N MET A 234 -0.43 -40.43 8.45
CA MET A 234 0.16 -41.36 9.42
C MET A 234 -0.49 -42.76 9.32
N ALA A 235 -1.81 -42.85 9.26
CA ALA A 235 -2.55 -44.10 9.11
C ALA A 235 -2.22 -44.79 7.78
N ILE A 236 -2.17 -44.05 6.67
CA ILE A 236 -1.70 -44.53 5.36
C ILE A 236 -0.24 -45.00 5.47
N THR A 237 0.61 -44.29 6.21
CA THR A 237 2.02 -44.69 6.43
C THR A 237 2.13 -45.98 7.25
N ILE A 238 1.28 -46.17 8.27
CA ILE A 238 1.20 -47.43 9.05
C ILE A 238 0.71 -48.59 8.17
N VAL A 239 -0.31 -48.35 7.32
CA VAL A 239 -0.78 -49.33 6.32
C VAL A 239 0.33 -49.66 5.32
N LEU A 240 1.07 -48.66 4.83
CA LEU A 240 2.23 -48.84 3.95
C LEU A 240 3.34 -49.64 4.63
N LEU A 241 3.64 -49.39 5.91
CA LEU A 241 4.60 -50.16 6.71
C LEU A 241 4.12 -51.60 6.90
N GLY A 242 2.83 -51.84 7.14
CA GLY A 242 2.23 -53.18 7.21
C GLY A 242 2.31 -53.94 5.87
N ILE A 243 1.99 -53.26 4.77
CA ILE A 243 2.16 -53.79 3.40
C ILE A 243 3.65 -54.09 3.15
N TRP A 244 4.56 -53.19 3.51
CA TRP A 244 6.00 -53.34 3.35
C TRP A 244 6.52 -54.54 4.14
N PHE A 245 6.14 -54.71 5.41
CA PHE A 245 6.49 -55.89 6.22
C PHE A 245 5.93 -57.20 5.63
N GLY A 246 4.73 -57.15 5.06
CA GLY A 246 4.11 -58.27 4.35
C GLY A 246 4.74 -58.57 2.99
N LEU A 247 5.45 -57.60 2.39
CA LEU A 247 6.25 -57.77 1.17
C LEU A 247 7.65 -58.29 1.47
N ASP A 248 8.30 -57.83 2.54
CA ASP A 248 9.66 -58.22 2.96
C ASP A 248 9.74 -59.73 3.30
N ARG A 249 8.64 -60.28 3.80
CA ARG A 249 8.49 -61.72 4.06
C ARG A 249 8.27 -62.57 2.79
N LYS A 250 8.13 -61.98 1.60
CA LYS A 250 7.94 -62.71 0.34
C LYS A 250 9.27 -62.89 -0.38
N ARG A 251 9.51 -64.08 -0.93
CA ARG A 251 10.78 -64.40 -1.62
C ARG A 251 11.08 -63.47 -2.81
N ASN A 252 10.06 -63.10 -3.59
CA ASN A 252 10.19 -62.29 -4.82
C ASN A 252 9.05 -61.27 -4.92
N LEU A 253 9.33 -60.08 -5.48
CA LEU A 253 8.32 -59.07 -5.82
C LEU A 253 7.68 -59.36 -7.19
N THR A 254 6.35 -59.36 -7.22
CA THR A 254 5.55 -59.39 -8.46
C THR A 254 4.81 -58.06 -8.66
N THR A 255 4.43 -57.77 -9.92
CA THR A 255 3.55 -56.64 -10.26
C THR A 255 2.28 -56.62 -9.41
N LYS A 256 1.60 -57.76 -9.24
CA LYS A 256 0.36 -57.86 -8.45
C LYS A 256 0.57 -57.51 -6.98
N THR A 257 1.71 -57.90 -6.40
CA THR A 257 2.03 -57.61 -5.00
C THR A 257 2.42 -56.15 -4.74
N GLN A 258 2.85 -55.40 -5.76
CA GLN A 258 3.18 -53.97 -5.62
C GLN A 258 1.95 -53.05 -5.76
N ILE A 259 0.82 -53.52 -6.32
CA ILE A 259 -0.39 -52.70 -6.53
C ILE A 259 -0.96 -52.10 -5.23
N PRO A 260 -1.11 -52.83 -4.11
CA PRO A 260 -1.63 -52.22 -2.87
C PRO A 260 -0.74 -51.09 -2.35
N MET A 261 0.58 -51.26 -2.45
CA MET A 261 1.55 -50.23 -2.06
C MET A 261 1.50 -49.01 -3.00
N LEU A 262 1.30 -49.23 -4.30
CA LEU A 262 1.11 -48.14 -5.27
C LEU A 262 -0.17 -47.33 -4.96
N ILE A 263 -1.29 -48.00 -4.71
CA ILE A 263 -2.56 -47.33 -4.41
C ILE A 263 -2.44 -46.50 -3.13
N ALA A 264 -1.86 -47.07 -2.07
CA ALA A 264 -1.63 -46.34 -0.82
C ALA A 264 -0.65 -45.17 -0.98
N MET A 265 0.38 -45.27 -1.84
CA MET A 265 1.27 -44.14 -2.15
C MET A 265 0.62 -43.05 -3.02
N LEU A 266 -0.33 -43.40 -3.90
CA LEU A 266 -1.11 -42.42 -4.67
C LEU A 266 -2.08 -41.65 -3.75
N ALA A 267 -2.70 -42.34 -2.78
CA ALA A 267 -3.45 -41.67 -1.72
C ALA A 267 -2.54 -40.76 -0.87
N LEU A 268 -1.35 -41.24 -0.47
CA LEU A 268 -0.38 -40.46 0.29
C LEU A 268 0.07 -39.18 -0.45
N ILE A 269 0.37 -39.25 -1.75
CA ILE A 269 0.78 -38.03 -2.47
C ILE A 269 -0.39 -37.07 -2.67
N GLY A 270 -1.63 -37.57 -2.78
CA GLY A 270 -2.85 -36.77 -2.71
C GLY A 270 -2.95 -35.94 -1.42
N THR A 271 -2.58 -36.50 -0.26
CA THR A 271 -2.51 -35.72 1.00
C THR A 271 -1.48 -34.60 0.98
N SER A 272 -0.52 -34.60 0.05
CA SER A 272 0.46 -33.50 -0.08
C SER A 272 -0.11 -32.33 -0.87
N SER A 273 -0.87 -32.63 -1.93
CA SER A 273 -1.53 -31.60 -2.73
C SER A 273 -2.67 -30.94 -1.97
N LEU A 274 -3.34 -31.67 -1.08
CA LEU A 274 -4.36 -31.13 -0.15
C LEU A 274 -3.82 -30.12 0.90
N ILE A 275 -2.50 -30.03 1.09
CA ILE A 275 -1.85 -29.15 2.10
C ILE A 275 -0.76 -28.26 1.49
N GLY A 276 -0.88 -27.97 0.20
CA GLY A 276 0.05 -27.12 -0.55
C GLY A 276 -0.68 -26.11 -1.42
N HIS A 277 0.06 -25.16 -1.98
CA HIS A 277 -0.50 -23.97 -2.65
C HIS A 277 -1.53 -24.26 -3.77
N GLY A 278 -1.53 -25.46 -4.38
CA GLY A 278 -2.57 -25.86 -5.34
C GLY A 278 -3.92 -26.23 -4.74
N ALA A 279 -3.97 -26.78 -3.51
CA ALA A 279 -5.22 -26.84 -2.73
C ALA A 279 -5.57 -25.48 -2.12
N ALA A 280 -4.54 -24.67 -1.89
CA ALA A 280 -4.71 -23.31 -1.47
C ALA A 280 -5.38 -22.49 -2.59
N SER A 281 -4.99 -22.48 -3.87
CA SER A 281 -5.45 -21.42 -4.80
C SER A 281 -6.95 -21.33 -5.22
N GLY A 282 -7.91 -21.98 -4.56
CA GLY A 282 -9.35 -21.99 -4.91
C GLY A 282 -9.68 -22.90 -6.08
N GLU A 283 -8.78 -22.88 -7.05
CA GLU A 283 -8.90 -23.46 -8.37
C GLU A 283 -8.66 -24.97 -8.37
N THR A 284 -9.74 -25.71 -8.62
CA THR A 284 -9.66 -27.16 -8.93
C THR A 284 -8.60 -27.48 -10.01
N PRO A 285 -8.43 -26.66 -11.09
CA PRO A 285 -7.32 -26.83 -12.02
C PRO A 285 -5.93 -26.84 -11.35
N ALA A 286 -5.65 -25.94 -10.41
CA ALA A 286 -4.36 -25.83 -9.74
C ALA A 286 -4.08 -27.03 -8.82
N LEU A 287 -5.07 -27.47 -8.04
CA LEU A 287 -4.98 -28.69 -7.21
C LEU A 287 -4.63 -29.93 -8.04
N ILE A 288 -5.34 -30.12 -9.16
CA ILE A 288 -5.10 -31.23 -10.09
C ILE A 288 -3.70 -31.12 -10.70
N LEU A 289 -3.27 -29.90 -11.03
CA LEU A 289 -1.99 -29.62 -11.66
C LEU A 289 -0.82 -29.87 -10.71
N ASP A 290 -0.92 -29.47 -9.44
CA ASP A 290 0.04 -29.80 -8.39
C ASP A 290 0.13 -31.32 -8.16
N TYR A 291 -1.01 -32.01 -8.04
CA TYR A 291 -1.01 -33.47 -7.89
C TYR A 291 -0.32 -34.17 -9.07
N ILE A 292 -0.55 -33.70 -10.30
CA ILE A 292 0.17 -34.19 -11.49
C ILE A 292 1.65 -33.82 -11.43
N HIS A 293 2.01 -32.60 -11.05
CA HIS A 293 3.39 -32.14 -10.92
C HIS A 293 4.18 -33.01 -9.93
N ASN A 294 3.62 -33.22 -8.73
CA ASN A 294 4.19 -34.04 -7.66
C ASN A 294 4.30 -35.52 -8.04
N LEU A 295 3.25 -36.10 -8.64
CA LEU A 295 3.28 -37.48 -9.16
C LEU A 295 4.40 -37.66 -10.20
N VAL A 296 4.54 -36.72 -11.12
CA VAL A 296 5.51 -36.80 -12.22
C VAL A 296 6.93 -36.50 -11.74
N ALA A 297 7.11 -35.56 -10.82
CA ALA A 297 8.38 -35.32 -10.13
C ALA A 297 8.83 -36.56 -9.33
N ALA A 298 7.89 -37.30 -8.72
CA ALA A 298 8.19 -38.59 -8.08
C ALA A 298 8.68 -39.65 -9.08
N VAL A 299 8.05 -39.75 -10.26
CA VAL A 299 8.53 -40.63 -11.34
C VAL A 299 9.93 -40.24 -11.83
N TRP A 300 10.21 -38.94 -11.93
CA TRP A 300 11.51 -38.40 -12.35
C TRP A 300 12.61 -38.70 -11.31
N ILE A 301 12.50 -38.11 -10.11
CA ILE A 301 13.56 -38.13 -9.08
C ILE A 301 13.61 -39.51 -8.41
N GLY A 302 12.47 -40.06 -7.99
CA GLY A 302 12.41 -41.40 -7.42
C GLY A 302 12.80 -42.51 -8.41
N GLY A 303 12.59 -42.27 -9.71
CA GLY A 303 13.13 -43.11 -10.79
C GLY A 303 14.65 -43.13 -10.83
N ILE A 304 15.32 -41.99 -10.64
CA ILE A 304 16.80 -41.91 -10.50
C ILE A 304 17.23 -42.73 -9.28
N PHE A 305 16.58 -42.55 -8.13
CA PHE A 305 16.88 -43.30 -6.90
C PHE A 305 16.75 -44.82 -7.09
N TYR A 306 15.66 -45.27 -7.72
CA TYR A 306 15.49 -46.67 -8.09
C TYR A 306 16.64 -47.19 -8.97
N PHE A 307 17.04 -46.43 -9.98
CA PHE A 307 18.11 -46.81 -10.88
C PHE A 307 19.46 -46.92 -10.15
N VAL A 308 19.77 -45.96 -9.26
CA VAL A 308 21.06 -45.86 -8.54
C VAL A 308 21.21 -46.83 -7.38
N PHE A 309 20.15 -47.00 -6.57
CA PHE A 309 20.22 -47.70 -5.29
C PHE A 309 19.58 -49.10 -5.32
N THR A 310 18.68 -49.37 -6.27
CA THR A 310 18.09 -50.70 -6.47
C THR A 310 18.66 -51.40 -7.70
N LEU A 311 18.53 -50.79 -8.88
CA LEU A 311 18.83 -51.44 -10.15
C LEU A 311 20.33 -51.66 -10.35
N LEU A 312 21.16 -50.62 -10.29
CA LEU A 312 22.61 -50.77 -10.50
C LEU A 312 23.28 -51.69 -9.45
N PRO A 313 22.96 -51.65 -8.14
CA PRO A 313 23.51 -52.59 -7.18
C PRO A 313 23.06 -54.03 -7.43
N THR A 314 21.82 -54.24 -7.89
CA THR A 314 21.34 -55.56 -8.35
C THR A 314 22.14 -56.07 -9.54
N LEU A 315 22.32 -55.24 -10.57
CA LEU A 315 23.11 -55.58 -11.77
C LEU A 315 24.59 -55.81 -11.46
N SER A 316 25.12 -55.29 -10.35
CA SER A 316 26.51 -55.52 -9.95
C SER A 316 26.81 -56.97 -9.50
N LYS A 317 25.77 -57.80 -9.28
CA LYS A 317 25.89 -59.24 -9.03
C LYS A 317 26.08 -60.08 -10.30
N LEU A 318 25.81 -59.50 -11.48
CA LEU A 318 25.99 -60.18 -12.76
C LEU A 318 27.46 -60.29 -13.15
N LYS A 319 27.80 -61.34 -13.90
CA LYS A 319 29.06 -61.42 -14.67
C LYS A 319 29.25 -60.16 -15.52
N GLU A 320 30.49 -59.69 -15.65
CA GLU A 320 30.80 -58.35 -16.18
C GLU A 320 30.16 -58.02 -17.54
N ILE A 321 30.16 -58.98 -18.48
CA ILE A 321 29.51 -58.82 -19.79
C ILE A 321 27.98 -58.67 -19.66
N ASN A 322 27.34 -59.45 -18.78
CA ASN A 322 25.89 -59.40 -18.56
C ASN A 322 25.49 -58.12 -17.81
N LYS A 323 26.30 -57.69 -16.83
CA LYS A 323 26.18 -56.41 -16.11
C LYS A 323 26.10 -55.23 -17.07
N GLU A 324 27.07 -55.11 -17.98
CA GLU A 324 27.14 -53.97 -18.91
C GLU A 324 26.04 -54.04 -19.98
N LYS A 325 25.74 -55.23 -20.54
CA LYS A 325 24.64 -55.43 -21.50
C LYS A 325 23.26 -55.12 -20.90
N MET A 326 22.98 -55.61 -19.70
CA MET A 326 21.70 -55.37 -19.02
C MET A 326 21.58 -53.91 -18.57
N SER A 327 22.69 -53.27 -18.16
CA SER A 327 22.71 -51.84 -17.87
C SER A 327 22.31 -51.03 -19.12
N LEU A 328 22.88 -51.33 -20.29
CA LEU A 328 22.50 -50.69 -21.56
C LEU A 328 21.03 -50.92 -21.94
N ALA A 329 20.53 -52.16 -21.82
CA ALA A 329 19.17 -52.52 -22.22
C ALA A 329 18.06 -51.81 -21.40
N LEU A 330 18.39 -51.32 -20.20
CA LEU A 330 17.44 -50.68 -19.28
C LEU A 330 17.46 -49.14 -19.37
N ILE A 331 18.51 -48.53 -19.94
CA ILE A 331 18.60 -47.07 -20.10
C ILE A 331 17.45 -46.50 -20.96
N PRO A 332 17.14 -47.01 -22.18
CA PRO A 332 16.10 -46.39 -23.01
C PRO A 332 14.72 -46.32 -22.33
N ARG A 333 14.38 -47.33 -21.51
CA ARG A 333 13.11 -47.39 -20.76
C ARG A 333 13.07 -46.32 -19.67
N PHE A 334 14.17 -46.15 -18.95
CA PHE A 334 14.33 -45.09 -17.96
C PHE A 334 14.30 -43.70 -18.63
N SER A 335 15.05 -43.51 -19.72
CA SER A 335 15.08 -42.26 -20.50
C SER A 335 13.73 -41.87 -21.09
N ILE A 336 12.92 -42.82 -21.58
CA ILE A 336 11.55 -42.51 -22.05
C ILE A 336 10.67 -42.01 -20.91
N ALA A 337 10.68 -42.69 -19.76
CA ALA A 337 9.92 -42.24 -18.59
C ALA A 337 10.39 -40.85 -18.12
N PHE A 338 11.70 -40.64 -18.03
CA PHE A 338 12.35 -39.38 -17.67
C PHE A 338 11.99 -38.22 -18.62
N ILE A 339 12.04 -38.42 -19.94
CA ILE A 339 11.70 -37.40 -20.94
C ILE A 339 10.21 -37.03 -20.89
N ILE A 340 9.31 -38.01 -20.78
CA ILE A 340 7.87 -37.77 -20.62
C ILE A 340 7.64 -36.98 -19.32
N SER A 341 8.30 -37.37 -18.22
CA SER A 341 8.17 -36.67 -16.95
C SER A 341 8.62 -35.22 -17.03
N ILE A 342 9.77 -34.94 -17.63
CA ILE A 342 10.28 -33.57 -17.81
C ILE A 342 9.35 -32.75 -18.70
N GLY A 343 8.85 -33.33 -19.81
CA GLY A 343 7.91 -32.63 -20.70
C GLY A 343 6.63 -32.19 -20.00
N ILE A 344 6.11 -33.01 -19.08
CA ILE A 344 4.95 -32.64 -18.25
C ILE A 344 5.35 -31.62 -17.17
N VAL A 345 6.48 -31.78 -16.48
CA VAL A 345 6.95 -30.84 -15.44
C VAL A 345 7.21 -29.44 -15.99
N ILE A 346 7.75 -29.32 -17.21
CA ILE A 346 7.99 -28.03 -17.90
C ILE A 346 6.68 -27.31 -18.27
N ILE A 347 5.56 -28.04 -18.42
CA ILE A 347 4.25 -27.43 -18.66
C ILE A 347 3.56 -27.13 -17.33
N THR A 348 3.45 -28.13 -16.45
CA THR A 348 2.73 -28.01 -15.17
C THR A 348 3.34 -27.02 -14.20
N GLY A 349 4.66 -26.81 -14.21
CA GLY A 349 5.32 -25.82 -13.35
C GLY A 349 4.89 -24.38 -13.66
N PRO A 350 5.15 -23.85 -14.88
CA PRO A 350 4.72 -22.50 -15.27
C PRO A 350 3.21 -22.31 -15.29
N THR A 351 2.42 -23.34 -15.66
CA THR A 351 0.95 -23.22 -15.58
C THR A 351 0.46 -23.17 -14.13
N LEU A 352 1.08 -23.90 -13.19
CA LEU A 352 0.74 -23.78 -11.77
C LEU A 352 1.13 -22.41 -11.23
N MET A 353 2.29 -21.89 -11.66
CA MET A 353 2.73 -20.54 -11.33
C MET A 353 1.71 -19.49 -11.76
N TRP A 354 1.22 -19.53 -13.01
CA TRP A 354 0.18 -18.62 -13.52
C TRP A 354 -1.13 -18.65 -12.69
N PHE A 355 -1.50 -19.79 -12.09
CA PHE A 355 -2.68 -19.91 -11.21
C PHE A 355 -2.42 -19.44 -9.77
N LEU A 356 -1.15 -19.23 -9.39
CA LEU A 356 -0.74 -18.80 -8.05
C LEU A 356 -0.31 -17.33 -8.00
N GLU A 357 0.28 -16.84 -9.08
CA GLU A 357 0.69 -15.45 -9.27
C GLU A 357 0.82 -15.17 -10.78
N SER A 358 0.25 -14.05 -11.22
CA SER A 358 0.29 -13.62 -12.62
C SER A 358 1.12 -12.35 -12.85
N ASP A 359 1.39 -11.57 -11.79
CA ASP A 359 2.24 -10.39 -11.89
C ASP A 359 3.74 -10.79 -11.91
N VAL A 360 4.37 -10.51 -13.05
CA VAL A 360 5.78 -10.86 -13.30
C VAL A 360 6.75 -10.04 -12.44
N GLY A 361 6.37 -8.82 -12.02
CA GLY A 361 7.18 -7.97 -11.13
C GLY A 361 7.19 -8.51 -9.71
N LEU A 362 6.02 -8.79 -9.13
CA LEU A 362 5.92 -9.43 -7.81
C LEU A 362 6.68 -10.76 -7.79
N ILE A 363 6.60 -11.53 -8.88
CA ILE A 363 7.40 -12.75 -9.09
C ILE A 363 8.91 -12.49 -9.09
N THR A 364 9.44 -11.44 -9.71
CA THR A 364 10.91 -11.26 -9.78
C THR A 364 11.51 -10.79 -8.47
N ASP A 365 10.73 -10.04 -7.70
CA ASP A 365 11.26 -9.29 -6.55
C ASP A 365 11.07 -10.07 -5.24
N SER A 366 10.03 -10.91 -5.14
CA SER A 366 9.74 -11.79 -3.99
C SER A 366 10.79 -12.86 -3.68
N VAL A 367 10.93 -13.21 -2.40
CA VAL A 367 11.72 -14.37 -1.93
C VAL A 367 11.20 -15.68 -2.53
N TYR A 368 9.88 -15.81 -2.69
CA TYR A 368 9.24 -16.98 -3.30
C TYR A 368 9.70 -17.17 -4.77
N GLY A 369 9.72 -16.09 -5.55
CA GLY A 369 10.22 -16.10 -6.92
C GLY A 369 11.72 -16.43 -7.03
N GLN A 370 12.54 -15.91 -6.12
CA GLN A 370 13.97 -16.26 -6.04
C GLN A 370 14.18 -17.77 -5.82
N LEU A 371 13.36 -18.41 -4.98
CA LEU A 371 13.39 -19.87 -4.78
C LEU A 371 12.90 -20.64 -6.01
N ILE A 372 11.92 -20.13 -6.77
CA ILE A 372 11.52 -20.71 -8.07
C ILE A 372 12.70 -20.65 -9.06
N MET A 373 13.40 -19.52 -9.15
CA MET A 373 14.55 -19.36 -10.04
C MET A 373 15.69 -20.32 -9.65
N LEU A 374 15.94 -20.54 -8.36
CA LEU A 374 16.88 -21.55 -7.86
C LEU A 374 16.43 -22.99 -8.22
N LYS A 375 15.14 -23.31 -8.06
CA LYS A 375 14.55 -24.61 -8.44
C LYS A 375 14.75 -24.88 -9.94
N ILE A 376 14.50 -23.88 -10.79
CA ILE A 376 14.69 -23.96 -12.26
C ILE A 376 16.18 -24.15 -12.60
N ALA A 377 17.09 -23.40 -11.96
CA ALA A 377 18.53 -23.52 -12.20
C ALA A 377 19.06 -24.93 -11.85
N ILE A 378 18.69 -25.49 -10.69
CA ILE A 378 19.10 -26.85 -10.29
C ILE A 378 18.50 -27.90 -11.25
N ALA A 379 17.23 -27.75 -11.62
CA ALA A 379 16.58 -28.63 -12.60
C ALA A 379 17.27 -28.60 -13.97
N ALA A 380 17.66 -27.41 -14.46
CA ALA A 380 18.38 -27.25 -15.72
C ALA A 380 19.76 -27.94 -15.69
N VAL A 381 20.47 -27.90 -14.56
CA VAL A 381 21.73 -28.64 -14.37
C VAL A 381 21.49 -30.16 -14.43
N MET A 382 20.48 -30.68 -13.75
CA MET A 382 20.12 -32.12 -13.78
C MET A 382 19.71 -32.59 -15.18
N ILE A 383 18.91 -31.79 -15.90
CA ILE A 383 18.52 -32.08 -17.29
C ILE A 383 19.75 -32.08 -18.20
N SER A 384 20.68 -31.13 -18.02
CA SER A 384 21.94 -31.06 -18.77
C SER A 384 22.85 -32.26 -18.52
N LEU A 385 22.96 -32.74 -17.28
CA LEU A 385 23.73 -33.94 -16.93
C LEU A 385 23.10 -35.21 -17.53
N GLY A 386 21.78 -35.35 -17.44
CA GLY A 386 21.03 -36.45 -18.06
C GLY A 386 21.18 -36.47 -19.59
N GLY A 387 21.04 -35.31 -20.24
CA GLY A 387 21.25 -35.14 -21.67
C GLY A 387 22.69 -35.44 -22.10
N PHE A 388 23.69 -34.94 -21.37
CA PHE A 388 25.10 -35.28 -21.59
C PHE A 388 25.34 -36.80 -21.51
N PHE A 389 24.73 -37.48 -20.51
CA PHE A 389 24.85 -38.92 -20.39
C PHE A 389 24.23 -39.64 -21.60
N GLN A 390 23.00 -39.30 -21.98
CA GLN A 390 22.27 -39.90 -23.10
C GLN A 390 22.99 -39.67 -24.44
N PHE A 391 23.40 -38.43 -24.75
CA PHE A 391 24.00 -38.11 -26.03
C PHE A 391 25.48 -38.51 -26.14
N ARG A 392 26.26 -38.47 -25.05
CA ARG A 392 27.72 -38.69 -25.09
C ARG A 392 28.18 -40.03 -24.50
N VAL A 393 27.47 -40.59 -23.52
CA VAL A 393 27.86 -41.87 -22.89
C VAL A 393 27.09 -43.04 -23.49
N GLN A 394 25.76 -42.96 -23.58
CA GLN A 394 24.93 -44.03 -24.13
C GLN A 394 25.18 -44.23 -25.63
N LYS A 395 25.02 -43.20 -26.49
CA LYS A 395 25.24 -43.34 -27.95
C LYS A 395 26.64 -43.88 -28.30
N ASN A 396 27.67 -43.50 -27.55
CA ASN A 396 29.03 -44.01 -27.75
C ASN A 396 29.20 -45.46 -27.27
N ALA A 397 28.45 -45.90 -26.27
CA ALA A 397 28.45 -47.29 -25.82
C ALA A 397 27.63 -48.20 -26.76
N GLU A 398 26.52 -47.71 -27.31
CA GLU A 398 25.75 -48.41 -28.35
C GLU A 398 26.59 -48.63 -29.62
N LYS A 399 27.33 -47.61 -30.08
CA LYS A 399 28.31 -47.74 -31.17
C LYS A 399 29.42 -48.76 -30.88
N ASN A 400 29.88 -48.83 -29.63
CA ASN A 400 30.93 -49.76 -29.19
C ASN A 400 30.40 -51.12 -28.68
N PHE A 401 29.11 -51.42 -28.87
CA PHE A 401 28.50 -52.65 -28.35
C PHE A 401 29.14 -53.91 -28.94
N GLN A 402 29.55 -53.87 -30.22
CA GLN A 402 30.22 -54.98 -30.90
C GLN A 402 31.66 -55.23 -30.43
N SER A 403 32.36 -54.21 -29.92
CA SER A 403 33.78 -54.32 -29.52
C SER A 403 33.99 -54.77 -28.07
N GLN A 404 32.91 -55.00 -27.31
CA GLN A 404 32.87 -55.46 -25.91
C GLN A 404 33.65 -54.60 -24.88
N LYS A 405 34.32 -53.52 -25.29
CA LYS A 405 35.09 -52.61 -24.42
C LYS A 405 34.28 -51.37 -24.07
N PHE A 406 33.32 -51.51 -23.17
CA PHE A 406 32.50 -50.38 -22.67
C PHE A 406 32.28 -50.44 -21.15
N SER A 407 32.48 -49.30 -20.48
CA SER A 407 32.33 -49.15 -19.02
C SER A 407 31.14 -48.25 -18.69
N VAL A 408 29.93 -48.67 -19.08
CA VAL A 408 28.71 -47.88 -18.94
C VAL A 408 28.28 -47.85 -17.48
N HIS A 409 28.25 -49.01 -16.83
CA HIS A 409 27.75 -49.19 -15.48
C HIS A 409 28.43 -48.25 -14.46
N LYS A 410 29.77 -48.17 -14.49
CA LYS A 410 30.55 -47.31 -13.57
C LYS A 410 30.33 -45.81 -13.83
N LYS A 411 30.22 -45.40 -15.09
CA LYS A 411 29.98 -43.99 -15.46
C LYS A 411 28.55 -43.56 -15.11
N LEU A 412 27.57 -44.41 -15.42
CA LEU A 412 26.15 -44.21 -15.11
C LEU A 412 25.93 -44.10 -13.60
N LYS A 413 26.53 -45.01 -12.81
CA LYS A 413 26.49 -44.98 -11.34
C LYS A 413 27.10 -43.70 -10.73
N ARG A 414 28.09 -43.07 -11.38
CA ARG A 414 28.67 -41.80 -10.90
C ARG A 414 27.78 -40.61 -11.28
N SER A 415 27.30 -40.54 -12.52
CA SER A 415 26.42 -39.46 -12.99
C SER A 415 25.13 -39.41 -12.18
N LEU A 416 24.38 -40.52 -12.16
CA LEU A 416 23.09 -40.58 -11.48
C LEU A 416 23.20 -40.42 -9.95
N LYS A 417 24.38 -40.62 -9.35
CA LYS A 417 24.61 -40.28 -7.93
C LYS A 417 24.67 -38.76 -7.70
N ILE A 418 25.22 -38.01 -8.66
CA ILE A 418 25.20 -36.54 -8.64
C ILE A 418 23.77 -36.08 -8.90
N ASP A 419 23.08 -36.65 -9.89
CA ASP A 419 21.68 -36.33 -10.18
C ASP A 419 20.75 -36.66 -8.98
N ALA A 420 21.01 -37.76 -8.25
CA ALA A 420 20.28 -38.08 -7.02
C ALA A 420 20.57 -37.09 -5.87
N ALA A 421 21.81 -36.60 -5.74
CA ALA A 421 22.15 -35.60 -4.73
C ALA A 421 21.55 -34.22 -5.07
N LEU A 422 21.63 -33.79 -6.34
CA LEU A 422 20.96 -32.60 -6.84
C LEU A 422 19.44 -32.72 -6.70
N GLY A 423 18.86 -33.90 -6.94
CA GLY A 423 17.45 -34.16 -6.70
C GLY A 423 17.04 -34.01 -5.23
N VAL A 424 17.89 -34.38 -4.28
CA VAL A 424 17.62 -34.13 -2.85
C VAL A 424 17.73 -32.63 -2.52
N ILE A 425 18.72 -31.91 -3.06
CA ILE A 425 18.83 -30.45 -2.88
C ILE A 425 17.62 -29.74 -3.49
N LEU A 426 17.19 -30.15 -4.68
CA LEU A 426 15.99 -29.65 -5.36
C LEU A 426 14.73 -29.87 -4.52
N LEU A 427 14.58 -31.04 -3.88
CA LEU A 427 13.48 -31.30 -2.95
C LEU A 427 13.59 -30.51 -1.64
N GLY A 428 14.79 -30.05 -1.26
CA GLY A 428 15.00 -29.08 -0.18
C GLY A 428 14.48 -27.69 -0.55
N VAL A 429 14.76 -27.21 -1.76
CA VAL A 429 14.18 -25.97 -2.29
C VAL A 429 12.65 -26.09 -2.43
N VAL A 430 12.14 -27.25 -2.84
CA VAL A 430 10.69 -27.52 -2.84
C VAL A 430 10.11 -27.48 -1.42
N ALA A 431 10.80 -28.02 -0.41
CA ALA A 431 10.33 -27.97 0.97
C ALA A 431 10.23 -26.53 1.51
N LEU A 432 11.16 -25.64 1.12
CA LEU A 432 11.09 -24.21 1.41
C LEU A 432 9.93 -23.55 0.66
N LEU A 433 9.78 -23.82 -0.65
CA LEU A 433 8.67 -23.28 -1.46
C LEU A 433 7.30 -23.70 -0.94
N THR A 434 7.11 -24.96 -0.53
CA THR A 434 5.83 -25.44 0.06
C THR A 434 5.55 -24.90 1.47
N ASN A 435 6.40 -23.99 1.96
CA ASN A 435 6.32 -23.34 3.25
C ASN A 435 6.56 -21.82 3.12
N GLY A 436 6.67 -21.31 1.89
CA GLY A 436 6.92 -19.91 1.61
C GLY A 436 5.60 -19.19 1.34
N THR A 437 5.49 -17.95 1.79
CA THR A 437 4.39 -17.06 1.39
C THR A 437 4.39 -16.83 -0.13
N LEU A 438 3.22 -16.63 -0.72
CA LEU A 438 3.09 -16.23 -2.13
C LEU A 438 3.49 -14.75 -2.34
N PRO A 439 3.87 -14.33 -3.56
CA PRO A 439 4.40 -12.99 -3.82
C PRO A 439 3.46 -11.84 -3.43
N GLU A 440 2.16 -11.93 -3.76
CA GLU A 440 1.14 -10.94 -3.34
C GLU A 440 1.18 -10.65 -1.83
N GLY A 441 1.34 -11.68 -1.00
CA GLY A 441 1.45 -11.56 0.46
C GLY A 441 2.81 -11.04 0.98
N GLU A 442 3.79 -10.82 0.10
CA GLU A 442 5.06 -10.13 0.42
C GLU A 442 4.97 -8.62 0.13
N PHE A 443 3.95 -8.15 -0.60
CA PHE A 443 3.85 -6.79 -1.14
C PHE A 443 2.53 -6.05 -0.86
N GLN A 444 1.71 -6.51 0.09
CA GLN A 444 0.53 -5.76 0.56
C GLN A 444 0.94 -4.49 1.33
N ASN A 445 1.23 -3.41 0.59
CA ASN A 445 1.19 -2.05 1.12
C ASN A 445 -0.24 -1.51 1.03
N VAL A 446 -0.72 -0.87 2.10
CA VAL A 446 -2.06 -0.30 2.22
C VAL A 446 -2.27 0.77 1.15
N ASN A 447 -3.13 0.50 0.17
CA ASN A 447 -3.50 1.43 -0.89
C ASN A 447 -4.78 2.20 -0.51
N ALA A 448 -4.72 3.54 -0.70
CA ALA A 448 -5.80 4.52 -0.60
C ALA A 448 -6.26 4.97 0.82
N GLN A 449 -5.94 6.22 1.15
CA GLN A 449 -6.66 7.01 2.16
C GLN A 449 -8.01 7.47 1.58
N GLU A 450 -9.11 7.39 2.34
CA GLU A 450 -10.34 8.07 1.97
C GLU A 450 -10.21 9.59 2.14
N ILE A 451 -10.49 10.33 1.08
CA ILE A 451 -10.58 11.80 1.12
C ILE A 451 -12.00 12.16 1.55
N VAL A 452 -12.16 12.59 2.80
CA VAL A 452 -13.46 12.93 3.40
C VAL A 452 -13.73 14.43 3.23
N TYR A 453 -14.82 14.76 2.53
CA TYR A 453 -15.26 16.16 2.33
C TYR A 453 -16.31 16.60 3.36
N GLY A 454 -16.13 17.80 3.90
CA GLY A 454 -16.89 18.41 4.97
C GLY A 454 -15.98 19.05 6.02
N PHE A 455 -16.56 19.45 7.15
CA PHE A 455 -15.79 19.83 8.34
C PHE A 455 -15.63 18.62 9.24
N LYS A 456 -14.40 18.36 9.69
CA LYS A 456 -14.08 17.32 10.66
C LYS A 456 -13.17 17.93 11.73
N THR A 457 -13.55 17.81 13.00
CA THR A 457 -12.73 18.25 14.13
C THR A 457 -12.85 17.30 15.31
N ILE A 458 -11.83 17.30 16.15
CA ILE A 458 -11.80 16.61 17.44
C ILE A 458 -11.69 17.66 18.54
N GLU A 459 -12.61 17.62 19.48
CA GLU A 459 -12.73 18.57 20.57
C GLU A 459 -12.70 17.87 21.93
N PHE A 460 -11.95 18.42 22.88
CA PHE A 460 -11.72 17.78 24.19
C PHE A 460 -12.29 18.61 25.35
N THR A 461 -12.82 17.93 26.37
CA THR A 461 -13.20 18.47 27.68
C THR A 461 -12.25 17.90 28.77
N ASP A 462 -12.68 17.83 30.04
CA ASP A 462 -11.87 17.22 31.10
C ASP A 462 -12.04 15.68 31.16
N ASN A 463 -13.16 15.13 30.70
CA ASN A 463 -13.46 13.69 30.73
C ASN A 463 -14.14 13.13 29.47
N ALA A 464 -14.28 13.94 28.41
CA ALA A 464 -14.88 13.54 27.14
C ALA A 464 -14.14 14.14 25.94
N LYS A 465 -14.03 13.35 24.89
CA LYS A 465 -13.67 13.74 23.53
C LYS A 465 -14.95 13.73 22.67
N PHE A 466 -15.03 14.72 21.81
CA PHE A 466 -16.13 14.95 20.88
C PHE A 466 -15.56 14.98 19.48
N GLU A 467 -16.10 14.11 18.65
CA GLU A 467 -15.65 13.88 17.30
C GLU A 467 -16.79 14.25 16.37
N ILE A 468 -16.52 15.19 15.48
CA ILE A 468 -17.54 16.08 14.93
C ILE A 468 -17.29 16.18 13.43
N GLN A 469 -18.09 15.43 12.68
CA GLN A 469 -18.15 15.54 11.23
C GLN A 469 -19.43 16.26 10.82
N ILE A 470 -19.31 17.36 10.08
CA ILE A 470 -20.43 18.06 9.45
C ILE A 470 -20.25 17.95 7.95
N SER A 471 -21.23 17.40 7.24
CA SER A 471 -21.23 17.33 5.78
C SER A 471 -22.57 17.85 5.23
N PRO A 472 -22.57 18.76 4.24
CA PRO A 472 -21.41 19.31 3.51
C PRO A 472 -20.70 20.51 4.19
N PHE A 473 -21.00 20.81 5.45
CA PHE A 473 -20.50 22.00 6.17
C PHE A 473 -20.70 23.31 5.39
N SER A 474 -21.94 23.59 5.02
CA SER A 474 -22.31 24.83 4.34
C SER A 474 -23.55 25.49 4.91
N SER A 475 -23.84 26.72 4.50
CA SER A 475 -25.12 27.36 4.81
C SER A 475 -26.27 26.63 4.13
N GLY A 476 -27.35 26.38 4.87
CA GLY A 476 -28.42 25.47 4.51
C GLY A 476 -28.48 24.24 5.42
N VAL A 477 -29.03 23.14 4.89
CA VAL A 477 -29.21 21.87 5.59
C VAL A 477 -27.94 21.03 5.49
N ASN A 478 -27.49 20.47 6.62
CA ASN A 478 -26.34 19.57 6.71
C ASN A 478 -26.69 18.38 7.61
N THR A 479 -25.93 17.31 7.46
CA THR A 479 -25.83 16.27 8.48
C THR A 479 -24.68 16.63 9.41
N ILE A 480 -24.93 16.60 10.72
CA ILE A 480 -23.89 16.50 11.73
C ILE A 480 -23.89 15.07 12.28
N LEU A 481 -22.72 14.44 12.26
CA LEU A 481 -22.39 13.26 13.02
C LEU A 481 -21.54 13.75 14.20
N VAL A 482 -21.98 13.42 15.42
CA VAL A 482 -21.19 13.64 16.63
C VAL A 482 -21.02 12.33 17.34
N LYS A 483 -19.78 12.07 17.72
CA LYS A 483 -19.27 10.78 18.10
C LYS A 483 -18.55 11.03 19.44
N VAL A 484 -19.03 10.39 20.52
CA VAL A 484 -18.87 10.90 21.90
C VAL A 484 -18.15 9.90 22.79
N SER A 485 -16.91 10.19 23.15
CA SER A 485 -15.95 9.25 23.73
C SER A 485 -15.14 9.83 24.91
N ASP A 486 -14.22 9.08 25.55
CA ASP A 486 -13.13 9.63 26.40
C ASP A 486 -11.79 9.80 25.63
N PHE A 487 -10.61 9.88 26.27
CA PHE A 487 -9.30 10.10 25.63
C PHE A 487 -8.45 8.85 25.37
N ASP A 488 -8.51 7.84 26.26
CA ASP A 488 -8.16 6.45 25.88
C ASP A 488 -9.18 5.89 24.91
N ASN A 489 -10.24 6.69 24.74
CA ASN A 489 -10.92 6.93 23.51
C ASN A 489 -11.98 5.86 23.52
N ASN A 490 -13.20 6.17 24.04
CA ASN A 490 -14.02 5.37 25.00
C ASN A 490 -15.55 5.69 25.15
N PRO A 491 -16.59 4.82 25.00
CA PRO A 491 -17.95 5.08 25.46
C PRO A 491 -17.95 5.54 26.90
N ILE A 492 -18.43 6.76 27.02
CA ILE A 492 -18.91 7.26 28.28
C ILE A 492 -20.18 6.46 28.61
N TYR A 493 -20.01 5.40 29.41
CA TYR A 493 -21.00 4.38 29.73
C TYR A 493 -22.35 4.91 30.28
N ASP A 494 -22.36 6.15 30.76
CA ASP A 494 -23.53 6.85 31.28
C ASP A 494 -24.06 7.99 30.37
N SER A 495 -23.50 8.16 29.17
CA SER A 495 -23.81 9.20 28.16
C SER A 495 -24.77 8.72 27.05
N ASN A 496 -26.01 8.38 27.42
CA ASN A 496 -26.99 7.85 26.46
C ASN A 496 -27.76 8.93 25.67
N GLN A 497 -27.46 10.22 25.87
CA GLN A 497 -28.11 11.33 25.16
C GLN A 497 -27.10 12.44 24.85
N LEU A 498 -27.13 12.93 23.61
CA LEU A 498 -26.36 14.09 23.19
C LEU A 498 -27.28 15.26 22.89
N LYS A 499 -26.93 16.45 23.40
CA LYS A 499 -27.52 17.71 22.98
C LYS A 499 -26.52 18.52 22.18
N VAL A 500 -26.77 18.62 20.89
CA VAL A 500 -26.12 19.62 20.03
C VAL A 500 -27.01 20.86 20.02
N LYS A 501 -26.45 22.03 20.29
CA LYS A 501 -27.11 23.32 20.14
C LYS A 501 -26.28 24.20 19.19
N ILE A 502 -26.96 24.90 18.29
CA ILE A 502 -26.33 25.94 17.45
C ILE A 502 -26.76 27.32 17.92
N ALA A 503 -25.83 28.24 18.07
CA ALA A 503 -26.10 29.62 18.43
C ALA A 503 -25.35 30.58 17.49
N ASN A 504 -25.84 31.82 17.41
CA ASN A 504 -25.05 32.90 16.85
C ASN A 504 -25.13 34.14 17.76
N PRO A 505 -24.26 34.22 18.78
CA PRO A 505 -24.25 35.33 19.73
C PRO A 505 -24.09 36.69 19.04
N SER A 506 -23.29 36.77 17.96
CA SER A 506 -23.07 38.01 17.20
C SER A 506 -24.33 38.56 16.52
N LYS A 507 -25.30 37.68 16.23
CA LYS A 507 -26.60 38.01 15.63
C LYS A 507 -27.76 37.98 16.64
N ASN A 508 -27.49 37.79 17.94
CA ASN A 508 -28.48 37.55 18.99
C ASN A 508 -29.39 36.34 18.72
N ILE A 509 -28.87 35.29 18.08
CA ILE A 509 -29.60 34.03 17.89
C ILE A 509 -29.32 33.14 19.11
N SER A 510 -30.35 32.95 19.92
CA SER A 510 -30.36 32.02 21.05
C SER A 510 -30.03 30.59 20.60
N PRO A 511 -29.44 29.74 21.47
CA PRO A 511 -29.19 28.34 21.15
C PRO A 511 -30.44 27.61 20.65
N ILE A 512 -30.32 26.97 19.49
CA ILE A 512 -31.32 26.10 18.85
C ILE A 512 -30.85 24.66 19.05
N GLU A 513 -31.63 23.86 19.76
CA GLU A 513 -31.34 22.44 19.99
C GLU A 513 -31.61 21.63 18.71
N VAL A 514 -30.62 20.86 18.25
CA VAL A 514 -30.69 19.99 17.09
C VAL A 514 -31.21 18.62 17.55
N PRO A 515 -32.28 18.07 16.93
CA PRO A 515 -32.73 16.72 17.24
C PRO A 515 -31.67 15.69 16.81
N MET A 516 -30.97 15.13 17.78
CA MET A 516 -30.02 14.04 17.57
C MET A 516 -30.74 12.68 17.67
N GLN A 517 -30.40 11.76 16.78
CA GLN A 517 -30.78 10.36 16.83
C GLN A 517 -29.50 9.53 16.97
N ILE A 518 -29.56 8.43 17.72
CA ILE A 518 -28.43 7.50 17.76
C ILE A 518 -28.43 6.73 16.45
N THR A 519 -27.33 6.79 15.71
CA THR A 519 -27.15 6.12 14.42
C THR A 519 -26.68 4.69 14.63
N GLU A 520 -25.72 4.53 15.54
CA GLU A 520 -25.23 3.25 16.00
C GLU A 520 -25.24 3.22 17.53
N GLU A 521 -26.08 2.35 18.08
CA GLU A 521 -26.17 2.05 19.52
C GLU A 521 -25.76 0.60 19.71
N ASP A 522 -24.47 0.37 19.67
CA ASP A 522 -23.87 -0.86 20.17
C ASP A 522 -23.00 -0.45 21.35
N SER A 523 -23.05 -1.22 22.45
CA SER A 523 -22.23 -0.93 23.62
C SER A 523 -20.77 -0.82 23.22
N ASN A 524 -20.40 -1.68 22.26
CA ASN A 524 -19.11 -1.89 21.65
C ASN A 524 -18.29 -0.68 21.24
N MET A 525 -18.81 0.48 20.82
CA MET A 525 -18.01 1.69 20.58
C MET A 525 -18.79 2.87 21.18
N PRO A 526 -18.20 4.06 21.35
CA PRO A 526 -18.89 5.22 21.92
C PRO A 526 -20.22 5.57 21.22
N THR A 527 -21.07 6.44 21.73
CA THR A 527 -22.36 6.63 21.05
C THR A 527 -22.21 7.59 19.86
N GLU A 528 -22.55 7.12 18.65
CA GLU A 528 -22.60 7.96 17.46
C GLU A 528 -24.01 8.52 17.23
N PHE A 529 -24.09 9.84 17.17
CA PHE A 529 -25.32 10.60 17.06
C PHE A 529 -25.38 11.36 15.73
N GLN A 530 -26.39 11.08 14.91
CA GLN A 530 -26.69 11.84 13.69
C GLN A 530 -27.81 12.86 13.94
N GLY A 531 -27.65 14.06 13.42
CA GLY A 531 -28.67 15.11 13.43
C GLY A 531 -28.72 15.88 12.11
N GLU A 532 -29.90 16.41 11.77
CA GLU A 532 -30.06 17.38 10.69
C GLU A 532 -29.87 18.80 11.26
N ILE A 533 -28.73 19.42 10.95
CA ILE A 533 -28.34 20.75 11.42
C ILE A 533 -28.55 21.77 10.29
N THR A 534 -29.23 22.88 10.57
CA THR A 534 -29.49 23.93 9.56
C THR A 534 -28.82 25.24 9.96
N PHE A 535 -27.80 25.65 9.21
CA PHE A 535 -27.17 26.96 9.36
C PHE A 535 -27.88 27.97 8.46
N GLY A 536 -28.63 28.90 9.05
CA GLY A 536 -29.49 29.81 8.28
C GLY A 536 -28.79 30.85 7.39
N PHE A 537 -27.47 31.00 7.50
CA PHE A 537 -26.61 31.91 6.73
C PHE A 537 -25.13 31.58 6.99
N SER A 538 -24.23 32.01 6.10
CA SER A 538 -22.78 31.88 6.31
C SER A 538 -22.19 32.84 7.35
N GLY A 539 -21.17 32.39 8.07
CA GLY A 539 -20.41 33.14 9.08
C GLY A 539 -20.01 32.27 10.27
N GLU A 540 -19.42 32.91 11.29
CA GLU A 540 -19.12 32.27 12.58
C GLU A 540 -20.41 31.85 13.28
N TRP A 541 -20.58 30.55 13.48
CA TRP A 541 -21.59 29.94 14.35
C TRP A 541 -20.92 29.34 15.58
N GLN A 542 -21.63 29.34 16.70
CA GLN A 542 -21.18 28.68 17.92
C GLN A 542 -21.86 27.32 18.01
N LEU A 543 -21.06 26.26 18.09
CA LEU A 543 -21.50 24.90 18.34
C LEU A 543 -21.34 24.61 19.84
N GLU A 544 -22.42 24.20 20.49
CA GLU A 544 -22.41 23.66 21.85
C GLU A 544 -22.78 22.19 21.77
N ILE A 545 -21.89 21.32 22.23
CA ILE A 545 -22.14 19.88 22.34
C ILE A 545 -22.12 19.53 23.81
N GLU A 546 -23.18 18.88 24.29
CA GLU A 546 -23.37 18.46 25.68
C GLU A 546 -23.71 16.97 25.72
N SER A 547 -22.76 16.16 26.17
CA SER A 547 -22.96 14.78 26.60
C SER A 547 -23.80 14.80 27.88
N GLN A 548 -25.00 14.24 27.84
CA GLN A 548 -25.88 14.16 29.00
C GLN A 548 -25.61 12.86 29.75
N ARG A 549 -24.99 12.98 30.92
CA ARG A 549 -24.51 11.86 31.72
C ARG A 549 -25.52 11.52 32.83
N THR A 550 -25.79 10.23 33.00
CA THR A 550 -26.83 9.74 33.91
C THR A 550 -26.33 9.48 35.34
N GLU A 551 -25.03 9.25 35.53
CA GLU A 551 -24.41 9.04 36.85
C GLU A 551 -23.42 10.15 37.23
N ASN A 552 -22.77 10.77 36.25
CA ASN A 552 -21.78 11.85 36.42
C ASN A 552 -22.33 13.22 35.98
N ALA A 553 -21.49 14.27 36.09
CA ALA A 553 -21.82 15.59 35.54
C ALA A 553 -21.77 15.57 34.01
N ASN A 554 -22.66 16.32 33.35
CA ASN A 554 -22.64 16.47 31.89
C ASN A 554 -21.32 17.10 31.44
N GLU A 555 -20.70 16.51 30.41
CA GLU A 555 -19.53 17.09 29.74
C GLU A 555 -20.01 17.95 28.57
N SER A 556 -19.50 19.16 28.45
CA SER A 556 -19.85 20.02 27.33
C SER A 556 -18.68 20.82 26.76
N LYS A 557 -18.67 20.94 25.44
CA LYS A 557 -17.75 21.80 24.70
C LYS A 557 -18.54 22.88 23.97
N ILE A 558 -18.01 24.10 24.01
CA ILE A 558 -18.46 25.21 23.19
C ILE A 558 -17.26 25.70 22.37
N PHE A 559 -17.43 25.73 21.05
CA PHE A 559 -16.42 26.24 20.11
C PHE A 559 -17.11 26.94 18.93
N ASN A 560 -16.33 27.66 18.12
CA ASN A 560 -16.85 28.39 16.96
C ASN A 560 -16.48 27.66 15.66
N VAL A 561 -17.40 27.67 14.71
CA VAL A 561 -17.24 27.10 13.37
C VAL A 561 -17.60 28.13 12.31
N LEU A 562 -16.72 28.32 11.33
CA LEU A 562 -16.91 29.25 10.22
C LEU A 562 -17.68 28.55 9.09
N VAL A 563 -19.00 28.59 9.16
CA VAL A 563 -19.87 28.00 8.13
C VAL A 563 -19.84 28.89 6.89
N LYS A 564 -19.54 28.33 5.72
CA LYS A 564 -19.47 29.08 4.45
C LYS A 564 -20.54 28.65 3.45
N PRO A 565 -20.87 29.45 2.42
CA PRO A 565 -21.72 28.99 1.34
C PRO A 565 -20.90 28.16 0.35
N ARG A 566 -21.48 27.10 -0.21
CA ARG A 566 -20.88 26.37 -1.34
C ARG A 566 -20.69 27.28 -2.56
N LEU A 567 -19.72 26.98 -3.42
CA LEU A 567 -19.44 27.79 -4.61
C LEU A 567 -20.62 27.80 -5.61
N GLU A 568 -21.43 26.75 -5.65
CA GLU A 568 -22.71 26.71 -6.39
C GLU A 568 -23.71 27.79 -5.91
N ASN A 569 -23.73 28.07 -4.60
CA ASN A 569 -24.61 29.05 -3.96
C ASN A 569 -23.98 30.45 -3.86
N ILE A 570 -22.79 30.65 -4.43
CA ILE A 570 -22.12 31.95 -4.51
C ILE A 570 -22.31 32.54 -5.90
N GLN A 571 -22.93 33.72 -5.95
CA GLN A 571 -22.82 34.64 -7.07
C GLN A 571 -21.65 35.61 -6.83
N THR A 572 -20.80 35.74 -7.83
CA THR A 572 -19.66 36.67 -7.81
C THR A 572 -19.98 37.90 -8.64
N GLN A 573 -19.60 39.06 -8.12
CA GLN A 573 -19.62 40.32 -8.86
C GLN A 573 -18.23 40.95 -8.77
N ILE A 574 -17.59 41.11 -9.92
CA ILE A 574 -16.33 41.83 -10.02
C ILE A 574 -16.62 43.33 -10.09
N VAL A 575 -15.84 44.11 -9.34
CA VAL A 575 -15.81 45.58 -9.41
C VAL A 575 -14.39 45.99 -9.76
N GLU A 576 -14.27 46.81 -10.79
CA GLU A 576 -12.98 47.26 -11.34
C GLU A 576 -12.80 48.76 -11.06
N TYR A 577 -11.59 49.15 -10.65
CA TYR A 577 -11.19 50.55 -10.45
C TYR A 577 -10.08 50.91 -11.45
N GLU A 578 -10.36 51.83 -12.37
CA GLU A 578 -9.38 52.32 -13.34
C GLU A 578 -8.31 53.19 -12.65
N PHE A 579 -7.04 52.99 -13.01
CA PHE A 579 -5.95 53.84 -12.52
C PHE A 579 -6.03 55.26 -13.13
N PRO A 580 -5.67 56.34 -12.39
CA PRO A 580 -5.77 57.72 -12.88
C PRO A 580 -4.83 58.04 -14.06
N GLU A 581 -3.79 57.22 -14.24
CA GLU A 581 -2.82 57.30 -15.32
C GLU A 581 -2.62 55.89 -15.91
N ASN A 582 -1.99 55.78 -17.07
CA ASN A 582 -1.67 54.48 -17.66
C ASN A 582 -0.55 53.78 -16.87
N ALA A 583 -0.88 52.68 -16.22
CA ALA A 583 -0.04 51.81 -15.40
C ALA A 583 -0.09 50.37 -15.93
N LYS A 584 0.77 49.48 -15.38
CA LYS A 584 0.67 48.03 -15.61
C LYS A 584 0.68 47.25 -14.29
N PRO A 585 -0.34 47.40 -13.44
CA PRO A 585 -0.26 46.94 -12.05
C PRO A 585 0.07 45.45 -11.94
N LEU A 586 1.11 45.09 -11.19
CA LEU A 586 1.67 43.72 -11.15
C LEU A 586 1.35 42.98 -9.84
N TYR A 587 1.75 43.52 -8.69
CA TYR A 587 1.67 42.86 -7.39
C TYR A 587 0.92 43.72 -6.38
N PRO A 588 -0.28 43.30 -5.91
CA PRO A 588 -1.02 43.98 -4.84
C PRO A 588 -0.63 43.45 -3.46
N LEU A 589 -0.50 44.34 -2.48
CA LEU A 589 -0.18 44.04 -1.09
C LEU A 589 -1.09 44.85 -0.16
N TYR A 590 -1.81 44.18 0.75
CA TYR A 590 -2.59 44.87 1.77
C TYR A 590 -1.71 45.34 2.95
N ASP A 591 -1.90 46.57 3.42
CA ASP A 591 -1.12 47.19 4.51
C ASP A 591 -1.55 46.80 5.93
N GLY A 592 -2.45 45.83 6.09
CA GLY A 592 -3.05 45.46 7.38
C GLY A 592 -4.00 46.51 7.97
N LYS A 593 -4.18 47.67 7.33
CA LYS A 593 -4.92 48.83 7.86
C LYS A 593 -6.07 49.22 6.94
N ASN A 594 -5.80 49.91 5.83
CA ASN A 594 -6.78 50.59 4.99
C ASN A 594 -6.32 50.81 3.54
N SER A 595 -5.24 50.21 3.07
CA SER A 595 -4.74 50.45 1.70
C SER A 595 -4.16 49.22 1.03
N ILE A 596 -4.46 49.09 -0.27
CA ILE A 596 -3.81 48.14 -1.17
C ILE A 596 -2.69 48.88 -1.87
N TRP A 597 -1.46 48.42 -1.67
CA TRP A 597 -0.26 48.95 -2.30
C TRP A 597 0.08 48.11 -3.51
N ILE A 598 0.33 48.77 -4.64
CA ILE A 598 0.37 48.10 -5.94
C ILE A 598 1.61 48.54 -6.70
N SER A 599 2.44 47.57 -7.08
CA SER A 599 3.65 47.81 -7.85
C SER A 599 3.34 48.09 -9.33
N ASP A 600 4.08 49.02 -9.94
CA ASP A 600 4.05 49.24 -11.39
C ASP A 600 5.41 48.81 -12.00
N PRO A 601 5.45 47.82 -12.91
CA PRO A 601 6.64 47.45 -13.68
C PRO A 601 6.82 48.32 -14.92
N SER A 602 5.81 49.11 -15.34
CA SER A 602 5.92 49.98 -16.53
C SER A 602 6.63 51.31 -16.24
N ALA A 603 6.65 51.73 -14.98
CA ALA A 603 7.38 52.89 -14.48
C ALA A 603 7.81 52.63 -13.03
N PRO A 604 8.98 53.12 -12.56
CA PRO A 604 9.44 52.93 -11.18
C PRO A 604 8.59 53.73 -10.18
N LYS A 605 7.43 53.15 -9.86
CA LYS A 605 6.32 53.78 -9.13
C LYS A 605 5.59 52.72 -8.32
N ILE A 606 5.17 53.10 -7.12
CA ILE A 606 4.25 52.32 -6.29
C ILE A 606 2.98 53.14 -6.11
N TRP A 607 1.83 52.48 -6.26
CA TRP A 607 0.51 53.05 -6.06
C TRP A 607 -0.02 52.68 -4.68
N GLU A 608 -0.82 53.56 -4.07
CA GLU A 608 -1.58 53.35 -2.83
C GLU A 608 -3.05 53.57 -3.15
N PHE A 609 -3.87 52.51 -3.07
CA PHE A 609 -5.33 52.60 -3.21
C PHE A 609 -5.97 52.54 -1.83
N LYS A 610 -6.69 53.61 -1.45
CA LYS A 610 -7.37 53.69 -0.15
C LYS A 610 -8.74 53.03 -0.20
N LEU A 611 -8.98 52.07 0.71
CA LEU A 611 -10.19 51.26 0.73
C LEU A 611 -11.46 52.06 1.11
N ASP A 612 -11.32 53.15 1.88
CA ASP A 612 -12.40 54.00 2.35
C ASP A 612 -12.77 55.13 1.38
N THR A 613 -11.77 55.80 0.78
CA THR A 613 -12.03 56.87 -0.21
C THR A 613 -12.12 56.37 -1.66
N GLN A 614 -11.61 55.17 -1.94
CA GLN A 614 -11.48 54.60 -3.30
C GLN A 614 -10.59 55.45 -4.23
N GLU A 615 -9.63 56.17 -3.65
CA GLU A 615 -8.70 57.04 -4.37
C GLU A 615 -7.31 56.41 -4.48
N PHE A 616 -6.69 56.60 -5.63
CA PHE A 616 -5.29 56.25 -5.87
C PHE A 616 -4.35 57.43 -5.58
N SER A 617 -3.25 57.14 -4.89
CA SER A 617 -2.05 57.98 -4.82
C SER A 617 -0.86 57.24 -5.44
N SER A 618 0.18 57.96 -5.87
CA SER A 618 1.39 57.31 -6.40
C SER A 618 2.68 57.96 -5.94
N TYR A 619 3.71 57.12 -5.79
CA TYR A 619 5.02 57.49 -5.29
C TYR A 619 6.08 56.94 -6.25
N SER A 620 6.70 57.84 -7.01
CA SER A 620 7.75 57.49 -7.97
C SER A 620 9.13 57.57 -7.34
N PHE A 621 10.01 56.66 -7.74
CA PHE A 621 11.40 56.63 -7.29
C PHE A 621 12.36 56.48 -8.47
N ASN A 622 13.66 56.59 -8.21
CA ASN A 622 14.68 56.42 -9.23
C ASN A 622 15.00 54.92 -9.42
N GLY A 623 14.25 54.23 -10.29
CA GLY A 623 14.41 52.80 -10.61
C GLY A 623 14.38 52.44 -12.10
N LEU A 624 14.29 51.15 -12.45
CA LEU A 624 13.95 50.67 -13.81
C LEU A 624 12.82 49.63 -13.85
N ALA A 625 12.39 49.12 -12.69
CA ALA A 625 11.16 48.39 -12.42
C ALA A 625 11.06 46.93 -12.91
N THR A 626 10.94 46.04 -11.93
CA THR A 626 10.14 44.79 -11.90
C THR A 626 10.09 44.47 -10.42
N MET A 627 8.89 44.42 -9.83
CA MET A 627 8.72 44.80 -8.42
C MET A 627 7.68 43.93 -7.73
N PHE A 628 8.14 43.00 -6.89
CA PHE A 628 7.31 42.30 -5.91
C PHE A 628 7.32 43.11 -4.61
N LEU A 629 6.27 42.99 -3.79
CA LEU A 629 6.11 43.76 -2.56
C LEU A 629 5.99 42.85 -1.32
N THR A 630 6.58 43.27 -0.20
CA THR A 630 6.36 42.70 1.14
C THR A 630 6.35 43.84 2.17
N MET A 631 5.84 43.61 3.38
CA MET A 631 5.80 44.63 4.44
C MET A 631 6.51 44.11 5.69
N ASP A 632 7.38 44.95 6.28
CA ASP A 632 7.99 44.69 7.59
C ASP A 632 7.09 45.14 8.75
N SER A 633 7.35 44.67 9.96
CA SER A 633 6.55 44.97 11.16
C SER A 633 6.55 46.47 11.51
N THR A 634 7.57 47.20 11.06
CA THR A 634 7.71 48.64 11.27
C THR A 634 6.85 49.48 10.29
N GLY A 635 6.20 48.85 9.31
CA GLY A 635 5.36 49.53 8.32
C GLY A 635 6.13 50.09 7.12
N LYS A 636 7.30 49.52 6.78
CA LYS A 636 7.96 49.76 5.49
C LYS A 636 7.53 48.71 4.49
N ILE A 637 7.15 49.15 3.29
CA ILE A 637 6.87 48.26 2.15
C ILE A 637 8.15 48.09 1.36
N TRP A 638 8.75 46.92 1.46
CA TRP A 638 9.95 46.53 0.75
C TRP A 638 9.62 46.04 -0.65
N PHE A 639 10.52 46.30 -1.59
CA PHE A 639 10.34 45.99 -3.00
C PHE A 639 11.65 45.62 -3.70
N THR A 640 11.54 44.90 -4.82
CA THR A 640 12.64 44.64 -5.76
C THR A 640 12.68 45.67 -6.89
N ASP A 641 13.87 46.01 -7.39
CA ASP A 641 14.06 46.68 -8.69
C ASP A 641 14.99 45.79 -9.53
N SER A 642 14.41 44.74 -10.12
CA SER A 642 15.17 43.67 -10.78
C SER A 642 16.15 44.17 -11.84
N PRO A 643 15.80 45.10 -12.75
CA PRO A 643 16.73 45.54 -13.79
C PRO A 643 17.92 46.36 -13.27
N ARG A 644 17.82 46.97 -12.07
CA ARG A 644 18.95 47.67 -11.42
C ARG A 644 19.72 46.82 -10.42
N ASN A 645 19.28 45.59 -10.13
CA ASN A 645 19.85 44.77 -9.06
C ASN A 645 19.81 45.52 -7.71
N GLN A 646 18.64 46.06 -7.36
CA GLN A 646 18.40 46.76 -6.10
C GLN A 646 17.20 46.16 -5.36
N ILE A 647 17.17 46.39 -4.04
CA ILE A 647 15.94 46.43 -3.26
C ILE A 647 15.67 47.89 -2.86
N GLY A 648 14.47 48.17 -2.40
CA GLY A 648 14.17 49.42 -1.71
C GLY A 648 13.00 49.25 -0.77
N TYR A 649 12.63 50.32 -0.09
CA TYR A 649 11.39 50.40 0.67
C TYR A 649 10.76 51.77 0.58
N ILE A 650 9.44 51.82 0.74
CA ILE A 650 8.68 53.03 1.08
C ILE A 650 8.18 52.92 2.52
N ASP A 651 8.42 53.95 3.31
CA ASP A 651 7.86 54.08 4.65
C ASP A 651 6.40 54.58 4.57
N VAL A 652 5.45 53.84 5.15
CA VAL A 652 4.01 54.09 4.95
C VAL A 652 3.53 55.40 5.59
N GLU A 653 4.22 55.93 6.61
CA GLU A 653 3.85 57.16 7.32
C GLU A 653 4.47 58.41 6.68
N THR A 654 5.77 58.38 6.41
CA THR A 654 6.54 59.50 5.85
C THR A 654 6.44 59.59 4.32
N LYS A 655 6.11 58.47 3.66
CA LYS A 655 6.13 58.29 2.19
C LYS A 655 7.51 58.49 1.55
N GLU A 656 8.59 58.46 2.34
CA GLU A 656 9.96 58.51 1.82
C GLU A 656 10.37 57.15 1.23
N ILE A 657 11.07 57.17 0.10
CA ILE A 657 11.55 55.98 -0.61
C ILE A 657 13.07 55.91 -0.54
N THR A 658 13.61 54.78 -0.08
CA THR A 658 15.05 54.49 -0.04
C THR A 658 15.35 53.26 -0.90
N THR A 659 16.49 53.24 -1.61
CA THR A 659 16.95 52.08 -2.39
C THR A 659 18.38 51.67 -2.04
N LYS A 660 18.65 50.37 -2.13
CA LYS A 660 19.93 49.73 -1.81
C LYS A 660 20.33 48.77 -2.94
N THR A 661 21.51 48.96 -3.50
CA THR A 661 22.07 48.03 -4.50
C THR A 661 22.55 46.74 -3.83
N ILE A 662 22.10 45.61 -4.35
CA ILE A 662 22.55 44.28 -3.92
C ILE A 662 24.00 44.07 -4.40
N PRO A 663 24.91 43.54 -3.57
CA PRO A 663 26.27 43.19 -3.99
C PRO A 663 26.29 42.29 -5.23
N ASN A 664 27.27 42.46 -6.12
CA ASN A 664 27.38 41.57 -7.27
C ASN A 664 27.81 40.17 -6.80
N LEU A 665 26.97 39.16 -7.05
CA LEU A 665 27.16 37.79 -6.57
C LEU A 665 28.05 36.95 -7.50
N ASP A 666 28.38 37.44 -8.70
CA ASP A 666 29.29 36.79 -9.65
C ASP A 666 30.08 37.84 -10.47
N PRO A 667 31.42 37.86 -10.45
CA PRO A 667 32.22 38.85 -11.17
C PRO A 667 32.33 38.62 -12.69
N VAL A 668 31.82 37.51 -13.22
CA VAL A 668 31.95 37.08 -14.63
C VAL A 668 30.60 36.99 -15.34
N MET A 669 29.54 36.57 -14.65
CA MET A 669 28.20 36.38 -15.23
C MET A 669 27.32 37.64 -15.23
N ALA A 670 26.12 37.51 -15.80
CA ALA A 670 25.11 38.57 -15.84
C ALA A 670 24.76 39.12 -14.44
N THR A 671 24.30 40.38 -14.42
CA THR A 671 23.79 41.06 -13.22
C THR A 671 22.74 40.19 -12.52
N ASN A 672 22.71 40.22 -11.18
CA ASN A 672 21.68 39.48 -10.45
C ASN A 672 20.30 40.00 -10.85
N LYS A 673 19.31 39.11 -10.97
CA LYS A 673 17.89 39.44 -11.12
C LYS A 673 17.16 39.08 -9.83
N PRO A 674 17.08 39.98 -8.84
CA PRO A 674 16.19 39.77 -7.69
C PRO A 674 14.74 39.81 -8.19
N ILE A 675 13.92 38.82 -7.85
CA ILE A 675 12.49 38.78 -8.23
C ILE A 675 11.61 38.96 -7.01
N PHE A 676 11.47 37.91 -6.20
CA PHE A 676 10.51 37.87 -5.10
C PHE A 676 11.16 38.34 -3.81
N ILE A 677 10.35 38.89 -2.91
CA ILE A 677 10.80 39.50 -1.67
C ILE A 677 9.85 39.13 -0.53
N GLN A 678 10.40 38.79 0.64
CA GLN A 678 9.62 38.42 1.83
C GLN A 678 10.30 38.96 3.09
N ALA A 679 9.56 39.67 3.94
CA ALA A 679 10.04 40.02 5.28
C ALA A 679 9.88 38.81 6.23
N ASP A 680 10.85 38.60 7.12
CA ASP A 680 10.72 37.67 8.25
C ASP A 680 10.24 38.40 9.53
N PHE A 681 9.89 37.64 10.56
CA PHE A 681 9.36 38.20 11.82
C PHE A 681 10.37 39.06 12.60
N ASP A 682 11.66 39.01 12.24
CA ASP A 682 12.74 39.83 12.77
C ASP A 682 13.08 41.02 11.83
N ASP A 683 12.15 41.40 10.93
CA ASP A 683 12.28 42.46 9.92
C ASP A 683 13.47 42.31 8.94
N ASN A 684 14.04 41.11 8.80
CA ASN A 684 15.04 40.83 7.77
C ASN A 684 14.34 40.54 6.43
N ILE A 685 15.00 40.92 5.35
CA ILE A 685 14.42 40.91 4.01
C ILE A 685 15.04 39.80 3.18
N TRP A 686 14.24 38.82 2.80
CA TRP A 686 14.63 37.68 2.00
C TRP A 686 14.34 37.93 0.52
N ILE A 687 15.29 37.59 -0.36
CA ILE A 687 15.20 37.90 -1.80
C ILE A 687 15.61 36.69 -2.65
N SER A 688 14.74 36.27 -3.57
CA SER A 688 15.06 35.24 -4.56
C SER A 688 15.81 35.84 -5.76
N ILE A 689 16.94 35.23 -6.16
CA ILE A 689 17.75 35.70 -7.30
C ILE A 689 17.53 34.75 -8.47
N VAL A 690 16.43 34.88 -9.21
CA VAL A 690 15.96 33.87 -10.18
C VAL A 690 17.01 33.38 -11.18
N ASN A 691 17.95 34.24 -11.60
CA ASN A 691 18.98 33.88 -12.58
C ASN A 691 20.24 33.24 -11.97
N LYS A 692 20.20 32.88 -10.69
CA LYS A 692 21.25 32.20 -9.93
C LYS A 692 20.59 31.19 -8.97
N ASN A 693 21.30 30.14 -8.57
CA ASN A 693 20.84 29.21 -7.53
C ASN A 693 20.96 29.83 -6.12
N LYS A 694 20.45 31.05 -5.91
CA LYS A 694 20.74 31.85 -4.70
C LYS A 694 19.51 32.57 -4.13
N ILE A 695 19.45 32.57 -2.80
CA ILE A 695 18.53 33.37 -2.00
C ILE A 695 19.38 34.24 -1.07
N LEU A 696 18.99 35.49 -0.84
CA LEU A 696 19.68 36.43 0.04
C LEU A 696 18.85 36.69 1.28
N LYS A 697 19.50 36.83 2.44
CA LYS A 697 18.92 37.46 3.65
C LYS A 697 19.63 38.80 3.86
N TYR A 698 18.92 39.91 3.68
CA TYR A 698 19.39 41.25 4.00
C TYR A 698 18.95 41.61 5.42
N ILE A 699 19.90 42.10 6.22
CA ILE A 699 19.70 42.52 7.61
C ILE A 699 19.79 44.05 7.63
N PRO A 700 18.66 44.78 7.72
CA PRO A 700 18.65 46.23 7.55
C PRO A 700 19.49 47.00 8.58
N ASP A 701 19.44 46.58 9.85
CA ASP A 701 20.12 47.26 10.96
C ASP A 701 21.65 47.17 10.88
N ASP A 702 22.17 46.05 10.37
CA ASP A 702 23.61 45.80 10.19
C ASP A 702 24.14 46.26 8.81
N ASP A 703 23.25 46.57 7.86
CA ASP A 703 23.55 46.81 6.44
C ASP A 703 24.27 45.61 5.75
N VAL A 704 23.90 44.38 6.11
CA VAL A 704 24.57 43.15 5.67
C VAL A 704 23.67 42.28 4.78
N PHE A 705 24.24 41.80 3.66
CA PHE A 705 23.66 40.72 2.86
C PHE A 705 24.32 39.38 3.17
N LYS A 706 23.57 38.43 3.74
CA LYS A 706 23.95 37.02 3.79
C LYS A 706 23.50 36.34 2.50
N ILE A 707 24.35 35.46 1.96
CA ILE A 707 24.12 34.74 0.70
C ILE A 707 23.92 33.27 1.03
N LEU A 708 22.77 32.71 0.64
CA LEU A 708 22.51 31.28 0.68
C LEU A 708 22.54 30.74 -0.75
N GLU A 709 23.22 29.61 -0.94
CA GLU A 709 23.32 28.94 -2.23
C GLU A 709 22.51 27.64 -2.17
N LEU A 710 21.53 27.51 -3.07
CA LEU A 710 20.69 26.34 -3.19
C LEU A 710 21.51 25.15 -3.73
N PRO A 711 21.23 23.93 -3.25
CA PRO A 711 22.08 22.75 -3.50
C PRO A 711 22.12 22.34 -4.97
N GLU A 712 21.04 22.60 -5.71
CA GLU A 712 20.88 22.21 -7.11
C GLU A 712 21.08 23.42 -8.04
N ARG A 713 21.69 23.15 -9.20
CA ARG A 713 21.85 24.15 -10.27
C ARG A 713 20.55 24.30 -11.05
N ASP A 714 20.44 25.43 -11.75
CA ASP A 714 19.29 25.76 -12.60
C ASP A 714 17.96 25.72 -11.85
N SER A 715 18.00 25.91 -10.52
CA SER A 715 16.86 25.82 -9.62
C SER A 715 15.80 26.92 -9.85
N LEU A 716 16.20 28.05 -10.46
CA LEU A 716 15.37 29.24 -10.70
C LEU A 716 14.49 29.59 -9.49
N PRO A 717 15.07 30.01 -8.35
CA PRO A 717 14.30 30.31 -7.16
C PRO A 717 13.33 31.46 -7.44
N PHE A 718 12.04 31.22 -7.21
CA PHE A 718 10.98 32.16 -7.55
C PHE A 718 10.25 32.66 -6.30
N ALA A 719 9.17 32.02 -5.89
CA ALA A 719 8.34 32.49 -4.77
C ALA A 719 9.05 32.33 -3.43
N LEU A 720 8.72 33.22 -2.50
CA LEU A 720 9.09 33.15 -1.09
C LEU A 720 7.83 33.31 -0.23
N SER A 721 7.78 32.61 0.90
CA SER A 721 6.77 32.82 1.95
C SER A 721 7.36 32.44 3.32
N ILE A 722 6.61 32.69 4.39
CA ILE A 722 7.00 32.40 5.78
C ILE A 722 5.92 31.56 6.46
N ASP A 723 6.33 30.51 7.18
CA ASP A 723 5.42 29.70 8.00
C ASP A 723 5.27 30.29 9.42
N SER A 724 4.40 29.70 10.25
CA SER A 724 4.18 30.15 11.63
C SER A 724 5.42 30.02 12.55
N ASP A 725 6.35 29.10 12.25
CA ASP A 725 7.63 28.92 12.96
C ASP A 725 8.71 29.93 12.52
N GLY A 726 8.49 30.65 11.42
CA GLY A 726 9.39 31.66 10.87
C GLY A 726 10.38 31.14 9.83
N ASN A 727 10.25 29.90 9.37
CA ASN A 727 11.08 29.37 8.28
C ASN A 727 10.70 30.05 6.95
N ILE A 728 11.72 30.30 6.13
CA ILE A 728 11.51 30.91 4.81
C ILE A 728 11.39 29.84 3.75
N TRP A 729 10.16 29.62 3.31
CA TRP A 729 9.82 28.69 2.26
C TRP A 729 10.08 29.30 0.88
N TYR A 730 10.54 28.48 -0.05
CA TYR A 730 10.87 28.88 -1.42
C TYR A 730 10.40 27.86 -2.45
N THR A 731 10.00 28.32 -3.64
CA THR A 731 9.91 27.44 -4.83
C THR A 731 11.20 27.49 -5.65
N ALA A 732 11.55 26.35 -6.24
CA ALA A 732 12.64 26.16 -7.20
C ALA A 732 12.04 25.71 -8.53
N THR A 733 11.46 26.68 -9.24
CA THR A 733 10.64 26.48 -10.45
C THR A 733 11.36 25.71 -11.55
N GLY A 734 12.67 25.92 -11.72
CA GLY A 734 13.45 25.32 -12.81
C GLY A 734 13.71 23.82 -12.65
N ILE A 735 13.47 23.26 -11.47
CA ILE A 735 13.67 21.83 -11.14
C ILE A 735 12.42 21.16 -10.54
N GLY A 736 11.30 21.89 -10.47
CA GLY A 736 10.02 21.37 -9.95
C GLY A 736 10.03 20.99 -8.47
N LYS A 737 10.77 21.74 -7.65
CA LYS A 737 10.92 21.48 -6.21
C LYS A 737 10.60 22.72 -5.38
N PHE A 738 10.51 22.54 -4.07
CA PHE A 738 10.31 23.58 -3.08
C PHE A 738 10.95 23.13 -1.77
N GLY A 739 11.05 24.02 -0.81
CA GLY A 739 11.67 23.73 0.48
C GLY A 739 11.59 24.91 1.42
N TYR A 740 12.26 24.82 2.56
CA TYR A 740 12.40 25.91 3.51
C TYR A 740 13.84 26.11 3.97
N ILE A 741 14.08 27.30 4.51
CA ILE A 741 15.35 27.73 5.06
C ILE A 741 15.13 28.12 6.52
N ASP A 742 15.87 27.49 7.42
CA ASP A 742 15.97 27.95 8.81
C ASP A 742 16.61 29.35 8.83
N PRO A 743 15.94 30.38 9.37
CA PRO A 743 16.39 31.77 9.27
C PRO A 743 17.61 32.10 10.15
N ASN A 744 17.96 31.20 11.08
CA ASN A 744 19.03 31.32 12.06
C ASN A 744 20.27 30.52 11.65
N GLU A 745 20.10 29.22 11.34
CA GLU A 745 21.17 28.33 10.91
C GLU A 745 21.53 28.50 9.43
N GLY A 746 20.59 28.97 8.60
CA GLY A 746 20.72 28.97 7.14
C GLY A 746 20.68 27.57 6.53
N LYS A 747 20.18 26.58 7.28
CA LYS A 747 20.01 25.20 6.84
C LYS A 747 18.85 25.11 5.84
N ILE A 748 19.08 24.45 4.72
CA ILE A 748 18.09 24.26 3.66
C ILE A 748 17.52 22.83 3.76
N THR A 749 16.20 22.73 3.91
CA THR A 749 15.43 21.48 3.79
C THR A 749 14.62 21.55 2.49
N GLN A 750 14.62 20.50 1.69
CA GLN A 750 13.99 20.52 0.37
C GLN A 750 13.13 19.26 0.16
N TYR A 751 11.93 19.46 -0.36
CA TYR A 751 10.97 18.41 -0.64
C TYR A 751 10.86 18.17 -2.16
N SER A 752 10.56 16.92 -2.53
CA SER A 752 10.25 16.54 -3.90
C SER A 752 9.34 15.31 -3.91
N LYS A 753 8.25 15.40 -4.66
CA LYS A 753 7.43 14.27 -5.07
C LYS A 753 8.23 13.41 -6.09
N GLU A 754 7.88 12.13 -6.25
CA GLU A 754 8.54 11.24 -7.23
C GLU A 754 8.50 11.79 -8.66
N ILE A 755 7.41 12.49 -8.98
CA ILE A 755 7.26 13.33 -10.16
C ILE A 755 7.39 14.78 -9.69
N PRO A 756 8.37 15.57 -10.20
CA PRO A 756 8.51 16.99 -9.85
C PRO A 756 7.25 17.82 -10.14
N LEU A 757 7.08 18.92 -9.43
CA LEU A 757 5.99 19.87 -9.66
C LEU A 757 6.23 20.65 -10.96
N ASP A 758 5.20 20.85 -11.78
CA ASP A 758 5.34 21.50 -13.08
C ASP A 758 5.17 23.02 -12.93
N GLY A 759 6.31 23.71 -12.78
CA GLY A 759 6.37 25.17 -12.65
C GLY A 759 5.77 25.70 -11.33
N PRO A 760 6.30 25.32 -10.15
CA PRO A 760 5.85 25.88 -8.88
C PRO A 760 6.24 27.37 -8.79
N GLU A 761 5.28 28.29 -8.96
CA GLU A 761 5.53 29.75 -9.05
C GLU A 761 4.80 30.58 -7.98
N PHE A 762 3.98 29.98 -7.13
CA PHE A 762 3.47 30.62 -5.91
C PHE A 762 3.35 29.61 -4.78
N LEU A 763 3.49 30.05 -3.52
CA LEU A 763 3.24 29.22 -2.34
C LEU A 763 2.67 30.04 -1.18
N LEU A 764 1.73 29.47 -0.41
CA LEU A 764 1.14 30.07 0.79
C LEU A 764 0.66 29.00 1.78
N PHE A 765 0.35 29.40 3.02
CA PHE A 765 -0.05 28.50 4.11
C PHE A 765 -1.52 28.66 4.47
N ASP A 766 -2.27 27.55 4.55
CA ASP A 766 -3.58 27.58 5.20
C ASP A 766 -3.48 27.63 6.74
N LYS A 767 -4.62 27.78 7.41
CA LYS A 767 -4.69 27.87 8.89
C LYS A 767 -4.18 26.62 9.62
N ASN A 768 -3.97 25.52 8.90
CA ASN A 768 -3.51 24.24 9.42
C ASN A 768 -2.06 23.98 8.97
N GLU A 769 -1.35 25.01 8.51
CA GLU A 769 0.03 25.00 8.02
C GLU A 769 0.28 24.06 6.82
N ASN A 770 -0.76 23.69 6.04
CA ASN A 770 -0.51 23.04 4.76
C ASN A 770 -0.03 24.07 3.73
N VAL A 771 0.95 23.67 2.92
CA VAL A 771 1.50 24.49 1.84
C VAL A 771 0.66 24.32 0.59
N TRP A 772 0.04 25.39 0.12
CA TRP A 772 -0.67 25.45 -1.16
C TRP A 772 0.25 26.06 -2.21
N ILE A 773 0.54 25.30 -3.27
CA ILE A 773 1.49 25.62 -4.32
C ILE A 773 0.76 25.77 -5.65
N ALA A 774 0.96 26.87 -6.36
CA ALA A 774 0.47 27.03 -7.73
C ALA A 774 1.45 26.37 -8.71
N GLU A 775 1.00 25.30 -9.39
CA GLU A 775 1.72 24.68 -10.50
C GLU A 775 1.31 25.37 -11.80
N HIS A 776 2.11 26.37 -12.18
CA HIS A 776 1.86 27.26 -13.30
C HIS A 776 1.74 26.51 -14.61
N THR A 777 2.78 25.79 -15.04
CA THR A 777 2.74 24.95 -16.25
C THR A 777 2.09 23.58 -16.01
N GLY A 778 1.87 23.20 -14.76
CA GLY A 778 1.22 21.96 -14.34
C GLY A 778 -0.29 22.04 -14.18
N THR A 779 -0.88 23.19 -14.55
CA THR A 779 -2.33 23.47 -14.62
C THR A 779 -3.09 23.01 -13.38
N ALA A 780 -2.56 23.32 -12.20
CA ALA A 780 -3.10 22.85 -10.93
C ALA A 780 -2.73 23.75 -9.75
N ILE A 781 -3.45 23.56 -8.64
CA ILE A 781 -2.95 23.89 -7.31
C ILE A 781 -2.64 22.57 -6.59
N THR A 782 -1.51 22.50 -5.90
CA THR A 782 -1.09 21.31 -5.14
C THR A 782 -0.98 21.67 -3.67
N LYS A 783 -1.69 20.91 -2.83
CA LYS A 783 -1.57 20.95 -1.37
C LYS A 783 -0.46 19.97 -0.94
N PHE A 784 0.41 20.43 -0.06
CA PHE A 784 1.43 19.64 0.59
C PHE A 784 1.27 19.75 2.11
N ASN A 785 1.14 18.62 2.80
CA ASN A 785 1.15 18.60 4.25
C ASN A 785 2.59 18.37 4.75
N PRO A 786 3.24 19.35 5.42
CA PRO A 786 4.64 19.23 5.81
C PRO A 786 4.91 18.24 6.94
N VAL A 787 3.87 17.82 7.68
CA VAL A 787 3.99 16.85 8.78
C VAL A 787 3.93 15.41 8.26
N LEU A 788 2.96 15.13 7.38
CA LEU A 788 2.76 13.83 6.76
C LEU A 788 3.67 13.61 5.54
N GLU A 789 4.18 14.69 4.95
CA GLU A 789 4.88 14.72 3.65
C GLU A 789 4.02 14.23 2.46
N THR A 790 2.70 14.35 2.58
CA THR A 790 1.73 13.95 1.54
C THR A 790 1.42 15.07 0.56
N PHE A 791 1.06 14.68 -0.67
CA PHE A 791 0.78 15.58 -1.79
C PHE A 791 -0.59 15.31 -2.40
N GLU A 792 -1.43 16.34 -2.50
CA GLU A 792 -2.74 16.31 -3.15
C GLU A 792 -2.72 17.33 -4.31
N LYS A 793 -2.98 16.89 -5.54
CA LYS A 793 -2.94 17.75 -6.75
C LYS A 793 -4.36 17.97 -7.27
N ILE A 794 -4.79 19.23 -7.28
CA ILE A 794 -6.11 19.67 -7.74
C ILE A 794 -5.92 20.34 -9.11
N SER A 795 -6.17 19.58 -10.18
CA SER A 795 -6.15 20.11 -11.54
C SER A 795 -7.27 21.12 -11.76
N VAL A 796 -6.99 22.20 -12.48
CA VAL A 796 -8.02 23.17 -12.87
C VAL A 796 -8.76 22.72 -14.14
N PRO A 797 -10.02 23.13 -14.37
CA PRO A 797 -10.82 22.68 -15.51
C PRO A 797 -10.25 23.02 -16.89
N ASP A 798 -9.63 24.20 -17.06
CA ASP A 798 -9.07 24.64 -18.33
C ASP A 798 -7.55 24.40 -18.43
N GLU A 799 -7.12 23.61 -19.42
CA GLU A 799 -5.70 23.26 -19.65
C GLU A 799 -4.83 24.46 -20.09
N GLU A 800 -5.42 25.57 -20.54
CA GLU A 800 -4.70 26.80 -20.89
C GLU A 800 -4.62 27.79 -19.72
N ALA A 801 -5.28 27.51 -18.58
CA ALA A 801 -5.47 28.47 -17.49
C ALA A 801 -4.20 29.09 -16.88
N LEU A 802 -3.15 28.27 -16.72
CA LEU A 802 -1.88 28.63 -16.08
C LEU A 802 -2.03 29.31 -14.67
N PRO A 803 -2.40 28.54 -13.62
CA PRO A 803 -2.59 29.06 -12.25
C PRO A 803 -1.37 29.80 -11.69
N PHE A 804 -1.60 30.94 -11.03
CA PHE A 804 -0.50 31.82 -10.59
C PHE A 804 -0.64 32.31 -9.14
N GLY A 805 -0.57 33.63 -8.88
CA GLY A 805 -0.69 34.18 -7.52
C GLY A 805 -2.02 33.83 -6.87
N MET A 806 -1.98 33.52 -5.57
CA MET A 806 -3.12 33.00 -4.80
C MET A 806 -3.35 33.77 -3.49
N THR A 807 -4.58 33.74 -2.97
CA THR A 807 -4.96 34.28 -1.64
C THR A 807 -6.20 33.55 -1.09
N PHE A 808 -6.43 33.61 0.22
CA PHE A 808 -7.70 33.16 0.81
C PHE A 808 -8.74 34.27 0.87
N ASP A 809 -10.02 33.94 0.67
CA ASP A 809 -11.13 34.82 1.07
C ASP A 809 -11.50 34.67 2.56
N ARG A 810 -12.52 35.42 2.98
CA ARG A 810 -13.08 35.42 4.35
C ARG A 810 -13.61 34.07 4.84
N TYR A 811 -13.81 33.11 3.94
CA TYR A 811 -14.30 31.77 4.22
C TYR A 811 -13.19 30.71 4.14
N GLY A 812 -11.96 31.10 3.81
CA GLY A 812 -10.85 30.16 3.60
C GLY A 812 -10.85 29.47 2.24
N ASN A 813 -11.65 29.93 1.28
CA ASN A 813 -11.55 29.43 -0.09
C ASN A 813 -10.30 30.00 -0.76
N ILE A 814 -9.62 29.20 -1.57
CA ILE A 814 -8.39 29.59 -2.26
C ILE A 814 -8.75 30.21 -3.59
N TRP A 815 -8.47 31.50 -3.73
CA TRP A 815 -8.59 32.24 -4.98
C TRP A 815 -7.23 32.26 -5.67
N PHE A 816 -7.21 32.06 -6.98
CA PHE A 816 -5.99 32.02 -7.77
C PHE A 816 -6.17 32.60 -9.19
N ALA A 817 -5.10 33.21 -9.70
CA ALA A 817 -5.10 33.91 -10.98
C ALA A 817 -4.89 32.95 -12.18
N GLN A 818 -5.61 33.17 -13.28
CA GLN A 818 -5.48 32.42 -14.54
C GLN A 818 -5.35 33.43 -15.72
N HIS A 819 -4.13 33.88 -16.01
CA HIS A 819 -3.85 35.05 -16.87
C HIS A 819 -4.09 34.85 -18.36
N VAL A 820 -4.10 33.61 -18.85
CA VAL A 820 -4.29 33.30 -20.28
C VAL A 820 -5.76 33.33 -20.68
N ILE A 821 -6.64 32.89 -19.78
CA ILE A 821 -8.08 32.74 -20.00
C ILE A 821 -8.91 33.85 -19.35
N ASP A 822 -8.26 34.95 -18.96
CA ASP A 822 -8.88 36.11 -18.29
C ASP A 822 -9.84 35.72 -17.15
N SER A 823 -9.42 34.82 -16.26
CA SER A 823 -10.28 34.27 -15.20
C SER A 823 -9.58 34.20 -13.84
N ILE A 824 -10.37 34.16 -12.78
CA ILE A 824 -9.95 33.71 -11.44
C ILE A 824 -10.59 32.36 -11.14
N GLY A 825 -9.79 31.43 -10.65
CA GLY A 825 -10.29 30.22 -10.02
C GLY A 825 -10.58 30.47 -8.54
N VAL A 826 -11.61 29.83 -8.02
CA VAL A 826 -11.85 29.66 -6.59
C VAL A 826 -12.03 28.18 -6.27
N TYR A 827 -11.32 27.71 -5.25
CA TYR A 827 -11.36 26.34 -4.75
C TYR A 827 -11.83 26.32 -3.28
N ASP A 828 -12.79 25.45 -2.99
CA ASP A 828 -13.27 25.13 -1.65
C ASP A 828 -12.57 23.83 -1.18
N PRO A 829 -11.58 23.91 -0.27
CA PRO A 829 -10.87 22.73 0.24
C PRO A 829 -11.69 21.86 1.19
N ASP A 830 -12.83 22.34 1.71
CA ASP A 830 -13.68 21.57 2.62
C ASP A 830 -14.65 20.70 1.81
N ASN A 831 -15.18 21.21 0.68
CA ASN A 831 -16.10 20.47 -0.20
C ASN A 831 -15.45 19.84 -1.44
N ASN A 832 -14.19 20.18 -1.75
CA ASN A 832 -13.53 19.89 -3.03
C ASN A 832 -14.35 20.34 -4.24
N ASP A 833 -14.82 21.58 -4.18
CA ASP A 833 -15.53 22.27 -5.27
C ASP A 833 -14.58 23.30 -5.89
N LEU A 834 -14.56 23.40 -7.23
CA LEU A 834 -13.69 24.32 -7.97
C LEU A 834 -14.51 25.03 -9.04
N LYS A 835 -14.45 26.37 -9.05
CA LYS A 835 -15.19 27.22 -9.97
C LYS A 835 -14.29 28.27 -10.59
N GLU A 836 -14.27 28.34 -11.91
CA GLU A 836 -13.62 29.41 -12.67
C GLU A 836 -14.61 30.55 -12.92
N ILE A 837 -14.14 31.79 -12.80
CA ILE A 837 -14.94 33.00 -12.89
C ILE A 837 -14.27 33.96 -13.87
N PRO A 838 -14.90 34.28 -15.01
CA PRO A 838 -14.31 35.18 -16.00
C PRO A 838 -14.27 36.63 -15.49
N ILE A 839 -13.18 37.32 -15.80
CA ILE A 839 -13.01 38.75 -15.60
C ILE A 839 -13.76 39.49 -16.73
N PRO A 840 -14.47 40.61 -16.46
CA PRO A 840 -15.18 41.37 -17.50
C PRO A 840 -14.28 42.00 -18.56
N THR A 841 -13.00 42.23 -18.23
CA THR A 841 -12.00 42.83 -19.11
C THR A 841 -11.25 41.78 -19.92
N GLU A 842 -11.48 41.78 -21.23
CA GLU A 842 -10.74 40.96 -22.21
C GLU A 842 -9.26 41.39 -22.28
N GLY A 843 -8.34 40.43 -22.21
CA GLY A 843 -6.91 40.67 -22.15
C GLY A 843 -6.44 41.32 -20.84
N SER A 844 -7.11 41.02 -19.72
CA SER A 844 -6.79 41.51 -18.38
C SER A 844 -5.37 41.15 -17.90
N PHE A 845 -4.91 39.92 -18.23
CA PHE A 845 -3.62 39.35 -17.83
C PHE A 845 -3.37 39.41 -16.31
N ILE A 846 -4.31 38.89 -15.51
CA ILE A 846 -4.20 38.92 -14.05
C ILE A 846 -3.16 37.93 -13.52
N GLN A 847 -2.19 38.38 -12.72
CA GLN A 847 -1.13 37.48 -12.22
C GLN A 847 -1.14 37.33 -10.70
N PHE A 848 -1.41 38.41 -9.95
CA PHE A 848 -1.34 38.38 -8.50
C PHE A 848 -2.57 39.00 -7.84
N MET A 849 -2.82 38.53 -6.62
CA MET A 849 -3.95 38.93 -5.80
C MET A 849 -3.56 38.90 -4.31
N THR A 850 -4.34 39.59 -3.51
CA THR A 850 -4.21 39.68 -2.06
C THR A 850 -5.60 39.81 -1.45
N SER A 851 -5.70 39.74 -0.13
CA SER A 851 -6.97 39.97 0.57
C SER A 851 -6.85 41.02 1.66
N ASP A 852 -7.91 41.81 1.81
CA ASP A 852 -7.99 42.77 2.92
C ASP A 852 -8.40 42.09 4.24
N LYS A 853 -8.36 42.83 5.35
CA LYS A 853 -8.71 42.34 6.70
C LYS A 853 -10.11 41.72 6.84
N ASN A 854 -11.02 41.96 5.89
CA ASN A 854 -12.35 41.38 5.86
C ASN A 854 -12.42 40.14 4.95
N GLY A 855 -11.27 39.64 4.49
CA GLY A 855 -11.15 38.54 3.54
C GLY A 855 -11.79 38.83 2.19
N LYS A 856 -11.77 40.10 1.76
CA LYS A 856 -12.18 40.49 0.41
C LYS A 856 -11.00 40.37 -0.53
N VAL A 857 -11.18 39.66 -1.63
CA VAL A 857 -10.14 39.43 -2.64
C VAL A 857 -9.97 40.67 -3.51
N TRP A 858 -8.72 41.07 -3.71
CA TRP A 858 -8.26 42.16 -4.57
C TRP A 858 -7.20 41.63 -5.53
N PHE A 859 -7.33 41.92 -6.83
CA PHE A 859 -6.42 41.45 -7.88
C PHE A 859 -6.11 42.59 -8.85
N VAL A 860 -5.06 42.46 -9.64
CA VAL A 860 -4.65 43.50 -10.59
C VAL A 860 -4.68 43.00 -12.02
N GLU A 861 -5.19 43.85 -12.91
CA GLU A 861 -5.28 43.60 -14.35
C GLU A 861 -4.13 44.33 -15.02
N GLN A 862 -3.02 43.62 -15.26
CA GLN A 862 -1.77 44.21 -15.68
C GLN A 862 -1.89 44.92 -17.04
N GLU A 863 -2.58 44.31 -17.99
CA GLU A 863 -2.82 44.90 -19.31
C GLU A 863 -4.16 45.66 -19.36
N GLY A 864 -5.09 45.38 -18.43
CA GLY A 864 -6.37 46.10 -18.27
C GLY A 864 -6.27 47.49 -17.60
N ASN A 865 -5.13 47.83 -16.99
CA ASN A 865 -4.91 49.08 -16.24
C ASN A 865 -5.92 49.31 -15.10
N LYS A 866 -6.25 48.24 -14.35
CA LYS A 866 -7.30 48.23 -13.33
C LYS A 866 -6.89 47.47 -12.07
N LEU A 867 -7.49 47.88 -10.95
CA LEU A 867 -7.54 47.13 -9.70
C LEU A 867 -8.93 46.49 -9.61
N GLY A 868 -8.99 45.17 -9.66
CA GLY A 868 -10.22 44.40 -9.52
C GLY A 868 -10.46 43.94 -8.08
N THR A 869 -11.72 43.73 -7.73
CA THR A 869 -12.10 43.12 -6.45
C THR A 869 -13.36 42.28 -6.56
N VAL A 870 -13.40 41.18 -5.83
CA VAL A 870 -14.52 40.23 -5.84
C VAL A 870 -15.50 40.57 -4.72
N ASN A 871 -16.75 40.86 -5.08
CA ASN A 871 -17.87 40.85 -4.16
C ASN A 871 -18.53 39.46 -4.20
N ILE A 872 -18.47 38.74 -3.08
CA ILE A 872 -19.11 37.44 -2.87
C ILE A 872 -20.53 37.65 -2.31
N ILE A 873 -21.54 37.29 -3.09
CA ILE A 873 -22.97 37.35 -2.75
C ILE A 873 -23.51 35.93 -2.57
N GLU A 874 -23.99 35.63 -1.37
CA GLU A 874 -24.64 34.35 -1.06
C GLU A 874 -26.08 34.33 -1.58
N ILE A 875 -26.43 33.29 -2.35
CA ILE A 875 -27.79 33.03 -2.84
C ILE A 875 -28.54 32.22 -1.76
N PRO A 876 -29.72 32.68 -1.27
CA PRO A 876 -30.47 31.93 -0.28
C PRO A 876 -30.94 30.56 -0.80
N VAL A 877 -30.53 29.48 -0.13
CA VAL A 877 -30.93 28.11 -0.49
C VAL A 877 -32.44 27.94 -0.30
N ASN A 878 -33.15 27.61 -1.38
CA ASN A 878 -34.59 27.41 -1.33
C ASN A 878 -34.93 25.99 -0.82
N ILE A 879 -35.33 25.91 0.45
CA ILE A 879 -35.72 24.68 1.16
C ILE A 879 -36.71 23.82 0.35
N SER A 880 -37.52 24.43 -0.53
CA SER A 880 -38.50 23.72 -1.37
C SER A 880 -37.88 22.85 -2.48
N GLN A 881 -36.60 23.00 -2.80
CA GLN A 881 -35.89 22.21 -3.82
C GLN A 881 -35.11 21.03 -3.23
N VAL A 882 -34.98 20.94 -1.90
CA VAL A 882 -34.41 19.77 -1.21
C VAL A 882 -35.49 18.68 -1.14
N LYS A 883 -35.76 18.04 -2.29
CA LYS A 883 -36.58 16.83 -2.36
C LYS A 883 -35.90 15.79 -3.24
N THR A 884 -35.47 14.71 -2.57
CA THR A 884 -35.00 13.44 -3.16
C THR A 884 -33.88 13.58 -4.20
N ILE A 885 -32.62 13.55 -3.73
CA ILE A 885 -31.60 12.74 -4.42
C ILE A 885 -31.74 11.34 -3.83
N ASP A 886 -32.71 10.59 -4.35
CA ASP A 886 -33.04 9.24 -3.91
C ASP A 886 -32.95 8.34 -5.14
N SER A 887 -31.98 7.42 -5.14
CA SER A 887 -31.73 6.38 -6.16
C SER A 887 -31.46 6.80 -7.63
N THR A 888 -30.28 6.41 -8.11
CA THR A 888 -29.94 5.98 -9.49
C THR A 888 -31.04 6.08 -10.58
N GLU A 889 -30.92 7.07 -11.49
CA GLU A 889 -31.56 6.99 -12.82
C GLU A 889 -30.53 6.57 -13.88
N ILE A 890 -30.40 5.25 -14.12
CA ILE A 890 -29.55 4.72 -15.20
C ILE A 890 -30.20 5.04 -16.55
N LYS A 891 -29.72 6.07 -17.22
CA LYS A 891 -30.09 6.36 -18.62
C LYS A 891 -29.32 5.45 -19.58
N TYR A 892 -29.92 4.30 -19.87
CA TYR A 892 -29.58 3.55 -21.08
C TYR A 892 -29.85 4.43 -22.31
N THR A 893 -28.89 4.47 -23.24
CA THR A 893 -29.14 4.90 -24.62
C THR A 893 -28.85 3.68 -25.50
N GLU A 894 -29.84 3.24 -26.29
CA GLU A 894 -29.71 2.09 -27.17
C GLU A 894 -29.04 2.47 -28.51
N ILE A 895 -28.02 1.67 -28.88
CA ILE A 895 -27.37 1.51 -30.22
C ILE A 895 -26.67 2.73 -30.82
#